data_AF-A0A9P5WDM5-F1
#
_entry.id   AF-A0A9P5WDM5-F1
#
_cell.length_a   1.000
_cell.length_b   1.000
_cell.length_c   1.000
_cell.angle_alpha   90.00
_cell.angle_beta   90.00
_cell.angle_gamma   90.00
#
_symmetry.space_group_name_H-M   'P 1'
#
loop_
_entity.id
_entity.type
_entity.pdbx_description
1 polymer ?
#
loop_
_entity_poly.entity_id
_entity_poly.type
_entity_poly.pdbx_seq_one_letter_code
_entity_poly.pdbx_strand_id
1 'polypeptide(L)'
;MSFLHFNPTTASPPRTTHSQGSLRAAHARWILDNHGANYRAKIKTQRRNAAESRMRRGTTANNLAATTDKPQVGIVGGGFAGLYAGLILQSLGIEFELFESSDRVGGRIHTWYSYDYDPNDEQCAGLYGEVGGMRLPQFSEDMLPVQQLALAVNAVLTRNGLDDETVYWRKFYYNSPQQRLRYNNMTEPTTAGQSALESFNFGVADGGDVPSVWVTPKQDGNGQSYLPINKVLDQLNAPFLAAINRSFAEGFELLMQFDEYSMWDYLTTQFRVGDMGEYYDPAMGSKSDLLPWSVANFLETTNAGSGMYSVSFVEMVILVYDWSGSKNPYQPDDNGVYMLTVDHGMQCFPDACRTVLDLQDSVTVQDGVTAQMQVGMLPQYGTYKYDPPNLTPDARPPSPRPPSPRQHTRPPQSPSSSAAYKKRVYLQHEVIAVRHEQNLYEGQGGMRVTVRHMQSSKKHERTYPYVITTLPNSVYLNGEKKLNLLEDISFEKAQAMRECNYMASFKAFLTFKSQFWTTTRGVATTDRPIRQIVYPSYGHGAKGGVLQVYCWAQDARKLGALGDKERIEECLKGIQYMYPDVDIYEHFAGYEDGVTTKTWFWDQHSGGGAFALFKPGQFKRLYPTLLTPEFDGRLNFAGECCSVHHGWILGALDSAYNAVLNILQHAGENEKIEQMKKIWGTFLAPDIESDPAVANIMSYTYKYNLVDRNAASIPPSRSSSIYGDQQYVFDGQVPGFVANYDTVPQSMKSAKRDKQVLAMLNATWNDNIARRAQQPAIPVNMESSVNMLEDIYYGNNFQTIPKPKFWLKDDDEFARQQLAGFMPTLLERVSTLDFDQLISEAGIADADAARLSRHGTVQYVANYRRYLEACTVTPVDCYLAKPLVFFTVNNNNNELMPVGIQLDHGGELFTPDMDNAENAWLLAKMQTNCAGQSLHDVGFHQLLTHQICAMVSIALFSEEVFNPNIPPYSIEPFQQHPVFKLLQPHVVKAVEFQKSIYNQDYNPYASSFPKTRVTNGAPGAYNIGFIYDLIFSCGRIGNYQLQDKMFYDNDRFRFLDLAIPTDAERRGVEQTPFSYAYVHDARLWYDAISRFVDQFIAIQYPNGDQMIAADIQLQRFFDKLIKAFNYVDDTRVAHRFPDEVKTVEVLHSVLTMFIWQFSVQHTVVNDGAYNQAAFVPNASTLMYSLPAGKPSSQWTPADVLACLPSQTDTYKEIGNMNFMDIQINASVTGQGPYPQTVLGRG
;
A
#
# COMPACT_ATOMS: atom_id res chain seq x y z
N MET A 1 23.45 15.72 14.31
CA MET A 1 22.14 15.54 14.96
C MET A 1 22.24 14.25 15.75
N SER A 2 22.59 14.32 17.03
CA SER A 2 23.00 13.15 17.86
C SER A 2 21.83 12.23 18.20
N PHE A 3 21.07 11.75 17.23
CA PHE A 3 19.88 10.94 17.51
C PHE A 3 20.17 9.46 17.31
N LEU A 4 20.86 8.92 18.32
CA LEU A 4 20.51 7.74 19.12
C LEU A 4 21.66 6.76 19.37
N HIS A 5 21.71 6.37 20.64
CA HIS A 5 22.67 5.52 21.31
C HIS A 5 24.12 6.05 21.32
N PHE A 6 24.48 6.60 22.48
CA PHE A 6 25.87 6.76 22.92
C PHE A 6 26.66 5.46 22.96
N ASN A 7 25.98 4.33 22.79
CA ASN A 7 26.59 3.03 22.76
C ASN A 7 26.82 2.58 21.31
N PRO A 8 28.07 2.60 20.80
CA PRO A 8 28.41 1.97 19.53
C PRO A 8 28.23 0.43 19.54
N THR A 9 27.85 -0.19 20.66
CA THR A 9 27.81 -1.65 20.82
C THR A 9 26.41 -2.29 20.75
N THR A 10 25.32 -1.51 20.80
CA THR A 10 23.97 -2.07 20.71
C THR A 10 23.51 -2.09 19.26
N ALA A 11 23.37 -3.31 18.72
CA ALA A 11 22.73 -3.54 17.45
C ALA A 11 21.32 -2.93 17.45
N SER A 12 21.11 -1.85 16.68
CA SER A 12 19.77 -1.52 16.17
C SER A 12 19.14 -2.80 15.64
N PRO A 13 17.83 -3.02 15.89
CA PRO A 13 17.17 -4.24 15.45
C PRO A 13 17.47 -4.48 13.96
N PRO A 14 17.84 -5.71 13.56
CA PRO A 14 18.14 -6.01 12.18
C PRO A 14 16.95 -5.59 11.32
N ARG A 15 17.22 -4.91 10.19
CA ARG A 15 16.22 -4.77 9.14
C ARG A 15 15.77 -6.17 8.76
N THR A 16 14.54 -6.51 9.10
CA THR A 16 13.84 -7.63 8.46
C THR A 16 13.74 -7.30 6.98
N THR A 17 14.09 -8.25 6.13
CA THR A 17 14.05 -8.12 4.67
C THR A 17 12.67 -7.64 4.22
N HIS A 18 12.65 -6.52 3.49
CA HIS A 18 11.51 -5.87 2.83
C HIS A 18 10.39 -5.36 3.75
N SER A 19 10.49 -4.10 4.20
CA SER A 19 9.33 -3.35 4.69
C SER A 19 8.33 -3.16 3.56
N GLN A 20 7.04 -3.43 3.79
CA GLN A 20 6.02 -3.14 2.78
C GLN A 20 5.73 -1.62 2.74
N GLY A 21 6.19 -0.95 1.68
CA GLY A 21 5.91 0.47 1.39
C GLY A 21 7.03 1.44 1.81
N SER A 22 6.82 2.74 1.61
CA SER A 22 7.75 3.83 1.96
C SER A 22 7.10 4.87 2.89
N LEU A 23 7.93 5.66 3.60
CA LEU A 23 7.43 6.78 4.42
C LEU A 23 6.62 7.75 3.57
N ARG A 24 7.12 8.01 2.36
CA ARG A 24 6.44 8.80 1.35
C ARG A 24 5.07 8.26 0.98
N ALA A 25 4.97 6.96 0.69
CA ALA A 25 3.70 6.29 0.36
C ALA A 25 2.68 6.43 1.49
N ALA A 26 3.14 6.18 2.72
CA ALA A 26 2.31 6.24 3.91
C ALA A 26 1.80 7.65 4.20
N HIS A 27 2.67 8.66 4.10
CA HIS A 27 2.24 10.05 4.25
C HIS A 27 1.26 10.46 3.15
N ALA A 28 1.55 10.13 1.89
CA ALA A 28 0.69 10.44 0.77
C ALA A 28 -0.73 9.86 0.99
N ARG A 29 -0.78 8.60 1.43
CA ARG A 29 -2.02 7.92 1.78
C ARG A 29 -2.71 8.52 2.99
N TRP A 30 -1.98 8.84 4.05
CA TRP A 30 -2.53 9.50 5.22
C TRP A 30 -3.18 10.85 4.87
N ILE A 31 -2.52 11.67 4.06
CA ILE A 31 -3.08 12.94 3.57
C ILE A 31 -4.34 12.68 2.73
N LEU A 32 -4.35 11.64 1.91
CA LEU A 32 -5.52 11.27 1.11
C LEU A 32 -6.69 10.78 1.96
N ASP A 33 -6.43 9.94 2.95
CA ASP A 33 -7.44 9.36 3.82
C ASP A 33 -8.04 10.45 4.73
N ASN A 34 -7.21 11.38 5.24
CA ASN A 34 -7.65 12.39 6.21
C ASN A 34 -8.05 13.75 5.59
N HIS A 35 -7.50 14.10 4.42
CA HIS A 35 -7.69 15.41 3.77
C HIS A 35 -7.98 15.31 2.26
N GLY A 36 -7.96 14.11 1.69
CA GLY A 36 -7.95 13.88 0.25
C GLY A 36 -9.21 14.30 -0.48
N ALA A 37 -10.39 14.29 0.15
CA ALA A 37 -11.62 14.71 -0.53
C ALA A 37 -11.55 16.19 -0.98
N ASN A 38 -11.17 17.09 -0.07
CA ASN A 38 -11.04 18.52 -0.37
C ASN A 38 -9.85 18.80 -1.29
N TYR A 39 -8.72 18.14 -1.03
CA TYR A 39 -7.52 18.24 -1.86
C TYR A 39 -7.79 17.77 -3.30
N ARG A 40 -8.32 16.55 -3.50
CA ARG A 40 -8.68 15.98 -4.82
C ARG A 40 -9.74 16.83 -5.51
N ALA A 41 -10.75 17.34 -4.80
CA ALA A 41 -11.77 18.20 -5.39
C ALA A 41 -11.17 19.51 -5.92
N LYS A 42 -10.26 20.13 -5.16
CA LYS A 42 -9.55 21.34 -5.58
C LYS A 42 -8.70 21.05 -6.82
N ILE A 43 -7.85 20.03 -6.79
CA ILE A 43 -7.02 19.62 -7.93
C ILE A 43 -7.85 19.26 -9.18
N LYS A 44 -8.93 18.49 -9.02
CA LYS A 44 -9.84 18.12 -10.12
C LYS A 44 -10.53 19.33 -10.73
N THR A 45 -10.91 20.31 -9.90
CA THR A 45 -11.50 21.57 -10.35
C THR A 45 -10.50 22.37 -11.19
N GLN A 46 -9.26 22.50 -10.72
CA GLN A 46 -8.20 23.20 -11.46
C GLN A 46 -7.99 22.55 -12.84
N ARG A 47 -7.87 21.21 -12.90
CA ARG A 47 -7.70 20.45 -14.16
C ARG A 47 -8.90 20.57 -15.10
N ARG A 48 -10.13 20.58 -14.55
CA ARG A 48 -11.36 20.78 -15.35
C ARG A 48 -11.42 22.17 -15.96
N ASN A 49 -11.14 23.21 -15.17
CA ASN A 49 -11.12 24.60 -15.66
C ASN A 49 -10.13 24.76 -16.83
N ALA A 50 -8.98 24.09 -16.75
CA ALA A 50 -8.00 24.02 -17.82
C ALA A 50 -8.55 23.32 -19.07
N ALA A 51 -9.19 22.16 -18.91
CA ALA A 51 -9.80 21.41 -20.01
C ALA A 51 -10.94 22.18 -20.70
N GLU A 52 -11.82 22.82 -19.94
CA GLU A 52 -12.90 23.66 -20.49
C GLU A 52 -12.35 24.87 -21.24
N SER A 53 -11.31 25.52 -20.70
CA SER A 53 -10.63 26.63 -21.36
C SER A 53 -9.99 26.21 -22.70
N ARG A 54 -9.46 24.98 -22.78
CA ARG A 54 -8.95 24.38 -24.04
C ARG A 54 -10.08 24.14 -25.04
N MET A 55 -11.17 23.48 -24.64
CA MET A 55 -12.29 23.17 -25.53
C MET A 55 -12.95 24.42 -26.13
N ARG A 56 -13.18 25.46 -25.32
CA ARG A 56 -13.89 26.68 -25.75
C ARG A 56 -13.18 27.44 -26.88
N ARG A 57 -11.87 27.25 -27.05
CA ARG A 57 -11.05 28.02 -28.00
C ARG A 57 -10.59 27.21 -29.22
N GLY A 58 -10.92 25.93 -29.30
CA GLY A 58 -10.58 25.07 -30.44
C GLY A 58 -9.06 24.91 -30.67
N THR A 59 -8.23 25.22 -29.67
CA THR A 59 -6.78 25.29 -29.81
C THR A 59 -6.11 24.02 -29.29
N THR A 60 -5.21 23.44 -30.10
CA THR A 60 -4.18 22.46 -29.68
C THR A 60 -3.02 23.12 -28.90
N ALA A 61 -3.17 24.39 -28.51
CA ALA A 61 -2.11 25.29 -28.04
C ALA A 61 -1.59 25.03 -26.61
N ASN A 62 -1.98 23.93 -25.96
CA ASN A 62 -1.41 23.48 -24.68
C ASN A 62 -0.51 22.25 -24.79
N ASN A 63 -0.17 21.82 -26.01
CA ASN A 63 0.93 20.90 -26.20
C ASN A 63 2.21 21.58 -25.70
N LEU A 64 2.74 21.14 -24.57
CA LEU A 64 4.12 21.40 -24.16
C LEU A 64 5.12 20.92 -25.25
N ALA A 65 4.63 20.22 -26.27
CA ALA A 65 5.30 19.71 -27.46
C ALA A 65 5.30 20.62 -28.72
N ALA A 66 4.66 21.79 -28.74
CA ALA A 66 4.90 22.71 -29.86
C ALA A 66 6.37 23.15 -29.78
N THR A 67 7.19 22.74 -30.76
CA THR A 67 8.60 23.12 -30.93
C THR A 67 8.74 24.64 -30.91
N THR A 68 8.81 25.20 -29.73
CA THR A 68 8.98 26.62 -29.49
C THR A 68 10.25 26.74 -28.68
N ASP A 69 11.21 27.52 -29.17
CA ASP A 69 12.37 27.94 -28.38
C ASP A 69 11.98 28.81 -27.16
N LYS A 70 10.67 28.96 -26.89
CA LYS A 70 10.13 29.79 -25.82
C LYS A 70 9.94 28.95 -24.54
N PRO A 71 10.49 29.40 -23.41
CA PRO A 71 10.27 28.77 -22.11
C PRO A 71 8.79 28.65 -21.74
N GLN A 72 8.37 27.45 -21.34
CA GLN A 72 7.01 27.12 -20.90
C GLN A 72 6.88 27.11 -19.36
N VAL A 73 8.01 26.99 -18.65
CA VAL A 73 8.03 26.96 -17.18
C VAL A 73 9.07 27.96 -16.67
N GLY A 74 8.67 28.80 -15.72
CA GLY A 74 9.61 29.59 -14.93
C GLY A 74 9.93 28.88 -13.62
N ILE A 75 11.20 28.70 -13.29
CA ILE A 75 11.63 28.11 -12.02
C ILE A 75 12.27 29.20 -11.16
N VAL A 76 11.77 29.36 -9.93
CA VAL A 76 12.28 30.33 -8.95
C VAL A 76 13.08 29.61 -7.88
N GLY A 77 14.39 29.86 -7.84
CA GLY A 77 15.35 29.24 -6.92
C GLY A 77 16.17 28.12 -7.57
N GLY A 78 17.48 28.18 -7.42
CA GLY A 78 18.46 27.22 -7.95
C GLY A 78 18.94 26.18 -6.93
N GLY A 79 18.12 25.86 -5.92
CA GLY A 79 18.36 24.74 -5.02
C GLY A 79 18.02 23.39 -5.66
N PHE A 80 18.24 22.27 -4.95
CA PHE A 80 17.99 20.92 -5.49
C PHE A 80 16.58 20.71 -6.04
N ALA A 81 15.54 21.29 -5.43
CA ALA A 81 14.18 21.21 -5.97
C ALA A 81 14.08 21.88 -7.35
N GLY A 82 14.67 23.07 -7.52
CA GLY A 82 14.65 23.79 -8.80
C GLY A 82 15.51 23.10 -9.87
N LEU A 83 16.71 22.65 -9.49
CA LEU A 83 17.60 21.91 -10.38
C LEU A 83 16.95 20.59 -10.84
N TYR A 84 16.35 19.83 -9.93
CA TYR A 84 15.71 18.57 -10.27
C TYR A 84 14.45 18.75 -11.12
N ALA A 85 13.62 19.75 -10.81
CA ALA A 85 12.49 20.11 -11.66
C ALA A 85 12.95 20.47 -13.09
N GLY A 86 14.03 21.26 -13.21
CA GLY A 86 14.66 21.58 -14.48
C GLY A 86 15.15 20.35 -15.23
N LEU A 87 15.83 19.42 -14.56
CA LEU A 87 16.34 18.19 -15.17
C LEU A 87 15.21 17.29 -15.69
N ILE A 88 14.12 17.18 -14.92
CA ILE A 88 12.92 16.46 -15.37
C ILE A 88 12.34 17.14 -16.62
N LEU A 89 12.09 18.45 -16.59
CA LEU A 89 11.54 19.19 -17.73
C LEU A 89 12.42 19.08 -18.98
N GLN A 90 13.74 19.23 -18.83
CA GLN A 90 14.73 19.06 -19.90
C GLN A 90 14.69 17.65 -20.51
N SER A 91 14.58 16.62 -19.66
CA SER A 91 14.49 15.21 -20.10
C SER A 91 13.20 14.88 -20.87
N LEU A 92 12.16 15.72 -20.70
CA LEU A 92 10.88 15.63 -21.39
C LEU A 92 10.78 16.55 -22.61
N GLY A 93 11.85 17.29 -22.93
CA GLY A 93 11.87 18.26 -24.02
C GLY A 93 11.02 19.50 -23.76
N ILE A 94 10.80 19.88 -22.49
CA ILE A 94 10.04 21.08 -22.10
C ILE A 94 11.03 22.18 -21.75
N GLU A 95 10.97 23.31 -22.47
CA GLU A 95 11.86 24.44 -22.22
C GLU A 95 11.44 25.26 -20.99
N PHE A 96 12.43 25.74 -20.25
CA PHE A 96 12.26 26.49 -19.00
C PHE A 96 13.38 27.51 -18.80
N GLU A 97 13.17 28.47 -17.89
CA GLU A 97 14.22 29.35 -17.35
C GLU A 97 14.25 29.21 -15.83
N LEU A 98 15.44 29.03 -15.25
CA LEU A 98 15.66 29.00 -13.81
C LEU A 98 16.36 30.28 -13.37
N PHE A 99 15.80 30.97 -12.36
CA PHE A 99 16.39 32.17 -11.78
C PHE A 99 16.87 31.91 -10.36
N GLU A 100 18.14 32.23 -10.11
CA GLU A 100 18.77 32.14 -8.80
C GLU A 100 19.37 33.50 -8.43
N SER A 101 19.03 33.96 -7.23
CA SER A 101 19.49 35.25 -6.70
C SER A 101 20.98 35.28 -6.38
N SER A 102 21.57 34.14 -5.98
CA SER A 102 22.99 33.98 -5.69
C SER A 102 23.82 33.84 -6.97
N ASP A 103 25.13 33.95 -6.79
CA ASP A 103 26.20 33.62 -7.74
C ASP A 103 26.49 32.11 -7.89
N ARG A 104 25.72 31.24 -7.22
CA ARG A 104 25.87 29.79 -7.28
C ARG A 104 24.51 29.10 -7.24
N VAL A 105 24.48 27.85 -7.70
CA VAL A 105 23.36 26.92 -7.47
C VAL A 105 23.56 26.11 -6.18
N GLY A 106 22.56 25.33 -5.79
CA GLY A 106 22.61 24.41 -4.65
C GLY A 106 21.86 24.91 -3.42
N GLY A 107 21.70 26.23 -3.28
CA GLY A 107 20.96 26.86 -2.18
C GLY A 107 21.52 26.44 -0.81
N ARG A 108 20.80 25.53 -0.14
CA ARG A 108 21.16 24.95 1.16
C ARG A 108 22.18 23.81 1.08
N ILE A 109 22.63 23.45 -0.11
CA ILE A 109 23.86 22.70 -0.32
C ILE A 109 24.94 23.72 -0.70
N HIS A 110 25.98 23.79 0.14
CA HIS A 110 27.07 24.75 0.02
C HIS A 110 28.28 24.20 0.77
N THR A 111 29.41 24.17 0.07
CA THR A 111 30.71 23.80 0.63
C THR A 111 31.55 25.05 0.83
N TRP A 112 32.08 25.21 2.03
CA TRP A 112 33.08 26.21 2.35
C TRP A 112 34.46 25.64 2.06
N TYR A 113 35.27 26.39 1.32
CA TYR A 113 36.66 26.03 1.00
C TYR A 113 37.60 27.03 1.69
N SER A 114 38.64 26.53 2.35
CA SER A 114 39.72 27.37 2.88
C SER A 114 40.47 28.05 1.74
N TYR A 115 41.10 29.20 2.00
CA TYR A 115 41.98 29.87 1.02
C TYR A 115 43.11 28.97 0.52
N ASP A 116 43.63 28.11 1.41
CA ASP A 116 44.70 27.17 1.10
C ASP A 116 44.21 25.86 0.47
N TYR A 117 42.91 25.72 0.16
CA TYR A 117 42.37 24.50 -0.45
C TYR A 117 42.88 24.32 -1.88
N ASP A 118 43.47 23.16 -2.16
CA ASP A 118 43.79 22.69 -3.51
C ASP A 118 43.37 21.22 -3.63
N PRO A 119 42.42 20.87 -4.52
CA PRO A 119 41.99 19.48 -4.70
C PRO A 119 43.10 18.56 -5.24
N ASN A 120 44.17 19.12 -5.81
CA ASN A 120 45.28 18.36 -6.40
C ASN A 120 46.48 18.15 -5.45
N ASP A 121 46.47 18.77 -4.26
CA ASP A 121 47.51 18.59 -3.25
C ASP A 121 46.94 17.84 -2.05
N GLU A 122 47.41 16.61 -1.79
CA GLU A 122 46.96 15.78 -0.67
C GLU A 122 47.12 16.46 0.71
N GLN A 123 48.03 17.42 0.87
CA GLN A 123 48.20 18.18 2.11
C GLN A 123 47.11 19.24 2.34
N CYS A 124 46.42 19.65 1.28
CA CYS A 124 45.46 20.75 1.29
C CYS A 124 44.05 20.35 0.79
N ALA A 125 43.92 19.20 0.14
CA ALA A 125 42.67 18.69 -0.43
C ALA A 125 41.59 18.39 0.63
N GLY A 126 41.95 18.38 1.92
CA GLY A 126 41.02 18.23 3.04
C GLY A 126 40.54 19.55 3.65
N LEU A 127 40.99 20.71 3.17
CA LEU A 127 40.74 22.02 3.78
C LEU A 127 39.40 22.63 3.33
N TYR A 128 38.31 21.87 3.52
CA TYR A 128 36.96 22.31 3.23
C TYR A 128 35.96 21.76 4.25
N GLY A 129 34.74 22.31 4.27
CA GLY A 129 33.70 21.93 5.19
C GLY A 129 32.31 22.19 4.63
N GLU A 130 31.33 21.42 5.09
CA GLU A 130 29.99 21.50 4.54
C GLU A 130 29.12 22.48 5.34
N VAL A 131 28.78 23.60 4.73
CA VAL A 131 27.87 24.61 5.31
C VAL A 131 26.45 24.06 5.38
N GLY A 132 26.05 23.34 4.34
CA GLY A 132 24.71 22.82 4.13
C GLY A 132 24.50 21.36 4.53
N GLY A 133 23.71 20.65 3.72
CA GLY A 133 23.65 19.19 3.74
C GLY A 133 25.04 18.60 3.44
N MET A 134 25.44 17.60 4.23
CA MET A 134 26.83 17.12 4.30
C MET A 134 26.98 15.61 4.23
N ARG A 135 25.85 14.90 4.14
CA ARG A 135 25.79 13.44 4.23
C ARG A 135 24.43 12.90 3.81
N LEU A 136 24.42 11.65 3.37
CA LEU A 136 23.26 10.93 2.85
C LEU A 136 23.26 9.48 3.35
N PRO A 137 22.15 8.96 3.92
CA PRO A 137 22.01 7.53 4.19
C PRO A 137 22.15 6.70 2.90
N GLN A 138 22.98 5.65 2.93
CA GLN A 138 23.33 4.91 1.71
C GLN A 138 22.23 3.92 1.26
N PHE A 139 21.50 3.30 2.18
CA PHE A 139 20.63 2.14 1.88
C PHE A 139 19.18 2.29 2.33
N SER A 140 18.71 3.50 2.63
CA SER A 140 17.27 3.70 2.73
C SER A 140 16.66 3.65 1.34
N GLU A 141 15.62 2.83 1.12
CA GLU A 141 14.91 2.76 -0.17
C GLU A 141 14.44 4.16 -0.62
N ASP A 142 14.00 4.97 0.35
CA ASP A 142 13.61 6.36 0.16
C ASP A 142 14.76 7.26 -0.35
N MET A 143 16.02 6.95 -0.03
CA MET A 143 17.18 7.80 -0.37
C MET A 143 17.85 7.42 -1.71
N LEU A 144 17.47 6.30 -2.32
CA LEU A 144 18.00 5.86 -3.62
C LEU A 144 17.81 6.89 -4.77
N PRO A 145 16.70 7.64 -4.85
CA PRO A 145 16.52 8.72 -5.83
C PRO A 145 17.65 9.75 -5.87
N VAL A 146 18.25 10.08 -4.72
CA VAL A 146 19.37 11.06 -4.66
C VAL A 146 20.61 10.48 -5.35
N GLN A 147 20.85 9.18 -5.18
CA GLN A 147 21.98 8.49 -5.79
C GLN A 147 21.75 8.22 -7.28
N GLN A 148 20.52 7.85 -7.65
CA GLN A 148 20.08 7.74 -9.04
C GLN A 148 20.31 9.05 -9.80
N LEU A 149 19.95 10.19 -9.20
CA LEU A 149 20.17 11.50 -9.80
C LEU A 149 21.64 11.74 -10.13
N ALA A 150 22.57 11.44 -9.20
CA ALA A 150 24.00 11.59 -9.45
C ALA A 150 24.47 10.74 -10.65
N LEU A 151 24.03 9.47 -10.74
CA LEU A 151 24.40 8.60 -11.86
C LEU A 151 23.80 9.07 -13.19
N ALA A 152 22.55 9.52 -13.19
CA ALA A 152 21.88 10.05 -14.37
C ALA A 152 22.58 11.31 -14.91
N VAL A 153 22.99 12.22 -14.01
CA VAL A 153 23.77 13.42 -14.36
C VAL A 153 25.16 13.03 -14.87
N ASN A 154 25.86 12.12 -14.20
CA ASN A 154 27.18 11.64 -14.65
C ASN A 154 27.14 11.03 -16.05
N ALA A 155 26.09 10.29 -16.40
CA ALA A 155 25.92 9.72 -17.73
C ALA A 155 25.89 10.81 -18.83
N VAL A 156 25.27 11.96 -18.55
CA VAL A 156 25.24 13.11 -19.48
C VAL A 156 26.60 13.79 -19.57
N LEU A 157 27.28 13.99 -18.44
CA LEU A 157 28.59 14.63 -18.38
C LEU A 157 29.65 13.81 -19.12
N THR A 158 29.75 12.51 -18.83
CA THR A 158 30.72 11.61 -19.48
C THR A 158 30.52 11.54 -20.98
N ARG A 159 29.28 11.43 -21.48
CA ARG A 159 29.07 11.39 -22.95
C ARG A 159 29.36 12.73 -23.65
N ASN A 160 29.42 13.83 -22.91
CA ASN A 160 29.84 15.15 -23.40
C ASN A 160 31.33 15.46 -23.14
N GLY A 161 32.10 14.50 -22.61
CA GLY A 161 33.54 14.65 -22.34
C GLY A 161 33.85 15.54 -21.14
N LEU A 162 32.94 15.65 -20.17
CA LEU A 162 33.06 16.46 -18.96
C LEU A 162 33.27 15.57 -17.71
N ASP A 163 34.19 14.60 -17.81
CA ASP A 163 34.41 13.61 -16.74
C ASP A 163 34.89 14.25 -15.42
N ASP A 164 35.61 15.37 -15.49
CA ASP A 164 36.10 16.12 -14.31
C ASP A 164 34.96 16.79 -13.51
N GLU A 165 33.75 16.90 -14.08
CA GLU A 165 32.57 17.46 -13.41
C GLU A 165 31.66 16.37 -12.81
N THR A 166 32.04 15.09 -12.93
CA THR A 166 31.22 13.98 -12.43
C THR A 166 31.23 13.85 -10.91
N VAL A 167 30.10 13.43 -10.36
CA VAL A 167 29.87 13.32 -8.91
C VAL A 167 30.28 11.95 -8.42
N TYR A 168 31.25 11.90 -7.51
CA TYR A 168 31.67 10.68 -6.80
C TYR A 168 31.20 10.69 -5.35
N TRP A 169 30.68 9.55 -4.91
CA TRP A 169 30.32 9.32 -3.52
C TRP A 169 31.50 8.76 -2.74
N ARG A 170 31.76 9.35 -1.58
CA ARG A 170 32.74 8.91 -0.61
C ARG A 170 32.10 8.57 0.72
N LYS A 171 32.82 7.81 1.56
CA LYS A 171 32.34 7.39 2.86
C LYS A 171 32.33 8.54 3.85
N PHE A 172 31.25 8.68 4.60
CA PHE A 172 31.08 9.61 5.71
C PHE A 172 31.01 8.80 7.01
N TYR A 173 32.00 8.99 7.88
CA TYR A 173 32.08 8.38 9.21
C TYR A 173 31.28 9.22 10.20
N TYR A 174 30.12 8.71 10.65
CA TYR A 174 29.34 9.44 11.65
C TYR A 174 29.69 9.08 13.09
N ASN A 175 29.82 7.79 13.38
CA ASN A 175 30.11 7.29 14.72
C ASN A 175 31.45 6.55 14.73
N SER A 176 32.19 6.69 15.82
CA SER A 176 33.43 5.97 16.10
C SER A 176 33.53 5.69 17.59
N PRO A 177 34.05 4.51 18.01
CA PRO A 177 34.29 4.24 19.43
C PRO A 177 35.24 5.25 20.10
N GLN A 178 36.09 5.93 19.33
CA GLN A 178 37.09 6.89 19.81
C GLN A 178 36.57 8.33 19.92
N GLN A 179 35.34 8.61 19.46
CA GLN A 179 34.80 9.97 19.54
C GLN A 179 34.64 10.39 21.02
N ARG A 180 34.98 11.65 21.30
CA ARG A 180 35.05 12.17 22.67
C ARG A 180 33.70 12.71 23.15
N LEU A 181 33.40 12.52 24.43
CA LEU A 181 32.19 12.99 25.10
C LEU A 181 32.58 13.67 26.39
N ARG A 182 31.99 14.85 26.64
CA ARG A 182 32.25 15.58 27.88
C ARG A 182 31.07 16.46 28.26
N TYR A 183 30.44 16.13 29.38
CA TYR A 183 29.24 16.79 29.87
C TYR A 183 29.38 17.11 31.37
N ASN A 184 28.47 17.95 31.87
CA ASN A 184 28.24 18.28 33.27
C ASN A 184 29.52 18.37 34.14
N ASN A 185 30.38 19.33 33.81
CA ASN A 185 31.60 19.63 34.56
C ASN A 185 32.57 18.45 34.74
N MET A 186 32.48 17.39 33.93
CA MET A 186 33.50 16.34 33.89
C MET A 186 34.89 16.97 33.71
N THR A 187 35.87 16.47 34.48
CA THR A 187 37.25 16.99 34.47
C THR A 187 38.04 16.56 33.25
N GLU A 188 37.70 15.42 32.66
CA GLU A 188 38.31 14.85 31.46
C GLU A 188 37.20 14.30 30.53
N PRO A 189 37.42 14.26 29.20
CA PRO A 189 36.49 13.61 28.28
C PRO A 189 36.55 12.08 28.42
N THR A 190 35.43 11.41 28.18
CA THR A 190 35.38 9.96 27.94
C THR A 190 35.30 9.66 26.43
N THR A 191 35.36 8.39 26.06
CA THR A 191 35.16 7.93 24.67
C THR A 191 33.83 7.20 24.52
N ALA A 192 33.22 7.24 23.33
CA ALA A 192 31.95 6.55 23.09
C ALA A 192 32.00 5.07 23.44
N GLY A 193 33.12 4.40 23.14
CA GLY A 193 33.34 2.99 23.46
C GLY A 193 33.37 2.66 24.95
N GLN A 194 33.62 3.65 25.82
CA GLN A 194 33.66 3.49 27.29
C GLN A 194 32.40 4.06 27.97
N SER A 195 31.69 4.96 27.30
CA SER A 195 30.59 5.75 27.86
C SER A 195 29.30 4.99 28.20
N ALA A 196 29.16 3.73 27.76
CA ALA A 196 27.90 2.98 27.85
C ALA A 196 27.33 2.85 29.27
N LEU A 197 28.21 2.88 30.28
CA LEU A 197 27.87 2.78 31.70
C LEU A 197 28.16 4.06 32.49
N GLU A 198 28.40 5.19 31.82
CA GLU A 198 28.72 6.46 32.48
C GLU A 198 27.49 7.35 32.65
N SER A 199 27.34 7.94 33.85
CA SER A 199 26.29 8.92 34.17
C SER A 199 26.57 10.32 33.61
N PHE A 200 27.79 10.55 33.13
CA PHE A 200 28.36 11.85 32.77
C PHE A 200 28.15 12.93 33.85
N ASN A 201 28.31 12.57 35.13
CA ASN A 201 28.07 13.41 36.31
C ASN A 201 26.61 13.87 36.52
N PHE A 202 25.62 13.40 35.76
CA PHE A 202 24.22 13.82 35.96
C PHE A 202 23.54 13.15 37.17
N GLY A 203 24.13 12.09 37.73
CA GLY A 203 23.59 11.41 38.90
C GLY A 203 23.68 12.28 40.17
N VAL A 204 22.71 12.12 41.08
CA VAL A 204 22.71 12.80 42.39
C VAL A 204 24.01 12.56 43.19
N ALA A 205 24.61 11.37 43.08
CA ALA A 205 25.87 11.05 43.74
C ALA A 205 27.05 11.88 43.23
N ASP A 206 26.97 12.35 41.98
CA ASP A 206 28.01 13.13 41.29
C ASP A 206 27.68 14.64 41.31
N GLY A 207 26.65 15.06 42.05
CA GLY A 207 26.20 16.45 42.17
C GLY A 207 25.15 16.90 41.13
N GLY A 208 24.64 15.99 40.31
CA GLY A 208 23.52 16.23 39.40
C GLY A 208 22.14 16.04 40.05
N ASP A 209 21.09 15.92 39.22
CA ASP A 209 19.69 15.82 39.64
C ASP A 209 18.96 14.57 39.09
N VAL A 210 19.67 13.69 38.38
CA VAL A 210 19.11 12.43 37.89
C VAL A 210 19.13 11.40 39.02
N PRO A 211 17.96 10.84 39.41
CA PRO A 211 17.89 9.87 40.51
C PRO A 211 18.76 8.63 40.24
N SER A 212 19.43 8.13 41.27
CA SER A 212 20.45 7.07 41.14
C SER A 212 19.94 5.81 40.42
N VAL A 213 18.67 5.45 40.54
CA VAL A 213 18.07 4.28 39.87
C VAL A 213 18.22 4.32 38.34
N TRP A 214 18.29 5.51 37.73
CA TRP A 214 18.38 5.68 36.28
C TRP A 214 19.82 5.57 35.76
N VAL A 215 20.80 5.84 36.61
CA VAL A 215 22.24 5.92 36.27
C VAL A 215 23.10 4.90 37.02
N THR A 216 22.47 3.95 37.73
CA THR A 216 23.17 2.79 38.32
C THR A 216 23.17 1.63 37.33
N PRO A 217 24.33 1.04 37.00
CA PRO A 217 24.41 -0.11 36.10
C PRO A 217 23.56 -1.30 36.57
N LYS A 218 22.87 -1.94 35.63
CA LYS A 218 22.09 -3.18 35.81
C LYS A 218 22.46 -4.20 34.74
N GLN A 219 22.04 -5.44 34.92
CA GLN A 219 22.22 -6.52 33.95
C GLN A 219 20.89 -6.90 33.32
N ASP A 220 20.89 -7.17 32.01
CA ASP A 220 19.73 -7.67 31.28
C ASP A 220 19.61 -9.20 31.41
N GLY A 221 18.60 -9.79 30.76
CA GLY A 221 18.39 -11.25 30.76
C GLY A 221 19.54 -12.07 30.17
N ASN A 222 20.46 -11.44 29.43
CA ASN A 222 21.65 -12.04 28.83
C ASN A 222 22.94 -11.74 29.62
N GLY A 223 22.83 -11.05 30.77
CA GLY A 223 23.96 -10.64 31.60
C GLY A 223 24.74 -9.43 31.07
N GLN A 224 24.26 -8.73 30.03
CA GLN A 224 24.90 -7.51 29.53
C GLN A 224 24.58 -6.33 30.45
N SER A 225 25.60 -5.54 30.77
CA SER A 225 25.43 -4.36 31.64
C SER A 225 24.88 -3.16 30.86
N TYR A 226 23.95 -2.42 31.45
CA TYR A 226 23.35 -1.20 30.88
C TYR A 226 22.99 -0.17 31.97
N LEU A 227 22.87 1.11 31.58
CA LEU A 227 22.18 2.12 32.39
C LEU A 227 20.70 2.19 31.99
N PRO A 228 19.75 2.15 32.94
CA PRO A 228 18.33 2.24 32.60
C PRO A 228 17.95 3.50 31.80
N ILE A 229 18.59 4.64 32.05
CA ILE A 229 18.33 5.89 31.30
C ILE A 229 18.60 5.75 29.80
N ASN A 230 19.59 4.95 29.40
CA ASN A 230 19.94 4.73 28.00
C ASN A 230 18.87 3.90 27.26
N LYS A 231 18.00 3.20 27.99
CA LYS A 231 16.93 2.39 27.43
C LYS A 231 15.62 3.15 27.21
N VAL A 232 15.47 4.36 27.74
CA VAL A 232 14.22 5.13 27.64
C VAL A 232 13.85 5.41 26.18
N LEU A 233 14.78 5.92 25.38
CA LEU A 233 14.51 6.23 23.97
C LEU A 233 14.33 4.96 23.13
N ASP A 234 14.99 3.85 23.47
CA ASP A 234 14.75 2.56 22.81
C ASP A 234 13.32 2.09 23.05
N GLN A 235 12.88 2.09 24.31
CA GLN A 235 11.52 1.67 24.68
C GLN A 235 10.46 2.61 24.11
N LEU A 236 10.73 3.91 24.06
CA LEU A 236 9.84 4.90 23.44
C LEU A 236 9.72 4.68 21.93
N ASN A 237 10.83 4.48 21.21
CA ASN A 237 10.81 4.37 19.76
C ASN A 237 10.38 2.98 19.27
N ALA A 238 10.64 1.92 20.05
CA ALA A 238 10.37 0.53 19.68
C ALA A 238 8.96 0.30 19.10
N PRO A 239 7.84 0.75 19.73
CA PRO A 239 6.51 0.52 19.17
C PRO A 239 6.31 1.18 17.80
N PHE A 240 6.83 2.40 17.61
CA PHE A 240 6.71 3.14 16.35
C PHE A 240 7.59 2.55 15.25
N LEU A 241 8.85 2.23 15.56
CA LEU A 241 9.75 1.58 14.61
C LEU A 241 9.28 0.18 14.25
N ALA A 242 8.69 -0.57 15.20
CA ALA A 242 8.07 -1.86 14.92
C ALA A 242 6.86 -1.71 13.98
N ALA A 243 6.02 -0.70 14.20
CA ALA A 243 4.91 -0.38 13.29
C ALA A 243 5.43 0.01 11.91
N ILE A 244 6.41 0.91 11.81
CA ILE A 244 7.07 1.30 10.54
C ILE A 244 7.65 0.08 9.80
N ASN A 245 8.35 -0.81 10.53
CA ASN A 245 8.96 -2.01 9.94
C ASN A 245 7.93 -3.04 9.45
N ARG A 246 6.77 -3.13 10.12
CA ARG A 246 5.63 -3.93 9.62
C ARG A 246 5.03 -3.29 8.37
N SER A 247 4.71 -2.00 8.46
CA SER A 247 4.16 -1.20 7.38
C SER A 247 4.36 0.28 7.67
N PHE A 248 4.92 1.03 6.72
CA PHE A 248 5.00 2.48 6.86
C PHE A 248 3.62 3.14 7.07
N ALA A 249 2.57 2.59 6.48
CA ALA A 249 1.21 3.11 6.65
C ALA A 249 0.75 2.98 8.10
N GLU A 250 0.93 1.80 8.70
CA GLU A 250 0.64 1.56 10.12
C GLU A 250 1.49 2.46 11.03
N GLY A 251 2.79 2.54 10.75
CA GLY A 251 3.72 3.39 11.49
C GLY A 251 3.35 4.87 11.42
N PHE A 252 2.98 5.37 10.25
CA PHE A 252 2.61 6.77 10.06
C PHE A 252 1.26 7.11 10.70
N GLU A 253 0.25 6.24 10.59
CA GLU A 253 -1.02 6.40 11.31
C GLU A 253 -0.79 6.46 12.83
N LEU A 254 0.03 5.56 13.36
CA LEU A 254 0.39 5.55 14.78
C LEU A 254 1.11 6.85 15.18
N LEU A 255 2.08 7.31 14.37
CA LEU A 255 2.76 8.58 14.61
C LEU A 255 1.82 9.78 14.60
N MET A 256 0.87 9.80 13.65
CA MET A 256 -0.09 10.88 13.53
C MET A 256 -1.02 10.98 14.74
N GLN A 257 -1.28 9.90 15.49
CA GLN A 257 -2.01 10.01 16.77
C GLN A 257 -1.32 10.96 17.76
N PHE A 258 0.00 11.16 17.63
CA PHE A 258 0.81 11.95 18.55
C PHE A 258 1.39 13.24 17.95
N ASP A 259 1.00 13.64 16.73
CA ASP A 259 1.53 14.88 16.13
C ASP A 259 1.24 16.13 16.98
N GLU A 260 0.17 16.13 17.79
CA GLU A 260 -0.14 17.25 18.70
C GLU A 260 0.80 17.39 19.89
N TYR A 261 1.66 16.40 20.15
CA TYR A 261 2.65 16.42 21.20
C TYR A 261 4.00 16.85 20.64
N SER A 262 4.73 17.66 21.42
CA SER A 262 6.18 17.71 21.25
C SER A 262 6.84 16.46 21.83
N MET A 263 8.12 16.22 21.52
CA MET A 263 8.87 15.14 22.17
C MET A 263 8.93 15.34 23.70
N TRP A 264 9.04 16.58 24.16
CA TRP A 264 8.95 16.93 25.58
C TRP A 264 7.59 16.56 26.18
N ASP A 265 6.50 16.95 25.51
CA ASP A 265 5.14 16.63 25.99
C ASP A 265 4.93 15.13 26.03
N TYR A 266 5.38 14.38 25.02
CA TYR A 266 5.25 12.92 25.01
C TYR A 266 6.02 12.28 26.16
N LEU A 267 7.31 12.59 26.32
CA LEU A 267 8.14 12.01 27.38
C LEU A 267 7.61 12.29 28.79
N THR A 268 7.06 13.47 29.01
CA THR A 268 6.66 13.91 30.36
C THR A 268 5.18 13.73 30.67
N THR A 269 4.34 13.44 29.68
CA THR A 269 2.88 13.30 29.88
C THR A 269 2.30 11.98 29.36
N GLN A 270 2.95 11.33 28.39
CA GLN A 270 2.48 10.09 27.76
C GLN A 270 3.33 8.88 28.17
N PHE A 271 4.65 8.99 28.16
CA PHE A 271 5.54 7.90 28.57
C PHE A 271 5.41 7.62 30.08
N ARG A 272 5.10 6.38 30.43
CA ARG A 272 5.01 5.89 31.80
C ARG A 272 6.27 5.12 32.17
N VAL A 273 6.65 5.16 33.44
CA VAL A 273 7.79 4.36 33.95
C VAL A 273 7.57 2.86 33.69
N GLY A 274 6.32 2.39 33.70
CA GLY A 274 5.97 1.02 33.33
C GLY A 274 6.28 0.64 31.88
N ASP A 275 6.39 1.62 30.96
CA ASP A 275 6.73 1.39 29.55
C ASP A 275 8.20 0.99 29.35
N MET A 276 9.01 1.05 30.42
CA MET A 276 10.38 0.50 30.42
C MET A 276 10.42 -1.03 30.25
N GLY A 277 9.28 -1.73 30.34
CA GLY A 277 9.18 -3.16 30.05
C GLY A 277 10.07 -4.01 30.95
N GLU A 278 10.96 -4.80 30.35
CA GLU A 278 11.94 -5.63 31.08
C GLU A 278 12.97 -4.80 31.87
N TYR A 279 13.15 -3.52 31.52
CA TYR A 279 14.08 -2.60 32.17
C TYR A 279 13.45 -1.85 33.35
N TYR A 280 12.16 -2.07 33.63
CA TYR A 280 11.46 -1.47 34.76
C TYR A 280 12.05 -1.92 36.10
N ASP A 281 12.21 -0.97 37.03
CA ASP A 281 12.57 -1.24 38.41
C ASP A 281 11.63 -0.50 39.37
N PRO A 282 11.08 -1.17 40.41
CA PRO A 282 10.22 -0.52 41.41
C PRO A 282 10.82 0.73 42.07
N ALA A 283 12.15 0.85 42.15
CA ALA A 283 12.83 2.05 42.67
C ALA A 283 12.70 3.27 41.74
N MET A 284 12.26 3.10 40.50
CA MET A 284 11.94 4.20 39.59
C MET A 284 10.63 4.91 39.93
N GLY A 285 9.74 4.25 40.69
CA GLY A 285 8.38 4.70 40.98
C GLY A 285 7.32 3.64 40.68
N SER A 286 6.04 3.99 40.79
CA SER A 286 4.94 3.16 40.31
C SER A 286 4.98 3.04 38.79
N LYS A 287 4.50 1.92 38.23
CA LYS A 287 4.36 1.74 36.77
C LYS A 287 3.51 2.81 36.09
N SER A 288 2.59 3.44 36.83
CA SER A 288 1.72 4.51 36.34
C SER A 288 2.35 5.89 36.40
N ASP A 289 3.52 6.04 37.01
CA ASP A 289 4.18 7.34 37.19
C ASP A 289 4.75 7.83 35.85
N LEU A 290 4.82 9.15 35.72
CA LEU A 290 5.41 9.83 34.56
C LEU A 290 6.94 9.82 34.66
N LEU A 291 7.61 9.96 33.52
CA LEU A 291 9.06 10.07 33.49
C LEU A 291 9.51 11.35 34.23
N PRO A 292 10.52 11.28 35.13
CA PRO A 292 11.02 12.46 35.81
C PRO A 292 11.56 13.52 34.84
N TRP A 293 11.33 14.80 35.15
CA TRP A 293 11.79 15.90 34.31
C TRP A 293 13.33 15.89 34.11
N SER A 294 14.10 15.57 35.16
CA SER A 294 15.57 15.49 35.06
C SER A 294 16.04 14.38 34.12
N VAL A 295 15.28 13.29 33.99
CA VAL A 295 15.54 12.21 33.02
C VAL A 295 15.26 12.69 31.60
N ALA A 296 14.11 13.32 31.34
CA ALA A 296 13.81 13.87 30.02
C ALA A 296 14.81 14.98 29.60
N ASN A 297 15.24 15.83 30.54
CA ASN A 297 16.26 16.86 30.32
C ASN A 297 17.63 16.26 29.97
N PHE A 298 18.03 15.16 30.65
CA PHE A 298 19.23 14.41 30.29
C PHE A 298 19.13 13.87 28.87
N LEU A 299 17.99 13.30 28.48
CA LEU A 299 17.78 12.75 27.14
C LEU A 299 17.89 13.84 26.06
N GLU A 300 17.27 15.01 26.26
CA GLU A 300 17.43 16.13 25.31
C GLU A 300 18.89 16.61 25.27
N THR A 301 19.52 16.81 26.42
CA THR A 301 20.89 17.35 26.51
C THR A 301 21.91 16.46 25.81
N THR A 302 21.71 15.15 25.88
CA THR A 302 22.67 14.20 25.33
C THR A 302 22.30 13.83 23.88
N ASN A 303 21.03 13.82 23.48
CA ASN A 303 20.64 13.38 22.13
C ASN A 303 20.34 14.55 21.15
N ALA A 304 19.98 15.73 21.64
CA ALA A 304 19.39 16.81 20.83
C ALA A 304 20.09 18.17 20.98
N GLY A 305 19.79 19.10 20.07
CA GLY A 305 20.04 20.52 20.32
C GLY A 305 19.10 21.06 21.41
N SER A 306 19.53 22.04 22.21
CA SER A 306 18.69 22.54 23.30
C SER A 306 17.42 23.21 22.77
N GLY A 307 16.27 22.77 23.27
CA GLY A 307 14.94 23.18 22.82
C GLY A 307 14.44 22.45 21.57
N MET A 308 15.19 21.49 21.03
CA MET A 308 14.78 20.72 19.85
C MET A 308 13.69 19.70 20.19
N TYR A 309 13.57 19.23 21.44
CA TYR A 309 12.44 18.39 21.85
C TYR A 309 11.09 19.12 21.93
N SER A 310 11.06 20.45 21.70
CA SER A 310 9.81 21.24 21.64
C SER A 310 9.07 21.17 20.30
N VAL A 311 9.65 20.51 19.31
CA VAL A 311 9.04 20.28 18.00
C VAL A 311 8.20 19.00 18.01
N SER A 312 7.45 18.74 16.93
CA SER A 312 6.56 17.57 16.83
C SER A 312 7.30 16.28 17.19
N PHE A 313 6.67 15.45 18.02
CA PHE A 313 7.10 14.10 18.33
C PHE A 313 7.37 13.29 17.06
N VAL A 314 6.55 13.48 16.03
CA VAL A 314 6.65 12.80 14.74
C VAL A 314 7.98 13.09 14.06
N GLU A 315 8.43 14.35 14.05
CA GLU A 315 9.75 14.72 13.51
C GLU A 315 10.85 13.92 14.20
N MET A 316 10.81 13.85 15.54
CA MET A 316 11.85 13.18 16.29
C MET A 316 11.91 11.68 15.97
N VAL A 317 10.77 11.00 15.83
CA VAL A 317 10.74 9.56 15.48
C VAL A 317 11.14 9.31 14.02
N ILE A 318 10.69 10.13 13.06
CA ILE A 318 11.08 10.00 11.65
C ILE A 318 12.60 10.17 11.50
N LEU A 319 13.21 11.12 12.22
CA LEU A 319 14.65 11.24 12.26
C LEU A 319 15.30 9.93 12.74
N VAL A 320 14.82 9.31 13.83
CA VAL A 320 15.37 8.00 14.27
C VAL A 320 15.43 6.98 13.13
N TYR A 321 14.36 6.90 12.33
CA TYR A 321 14.28 6.01 11.18
C TYR A 321 15.36 6.34 10.13
N ASP A 322 15.47 7.60 9.70
CA ASP A 322 16.45 8.04 8.70
C ASP A 322 17.90 7.73 9.14
N TRP A 323 18.18 7.94 10.42
CA TRP A 323 19.51 7.73 11.01
C TRP A 323 19.83 6.23 11.17
N SER A 324 18.87 5.42 11.60
CA SER A 324 19.05 3.96 11.80
C SER A 324 19.30 3.20 10.49
N GLY A 325 18.80 3.71 9.36
CA GLY A 325 19.04 3.15 8.02
C GLY A 325 20.46 3.32 7.48
N SER A 326 21.38 3.93 8.23
CA SER A 326 22.73 4.32 7.78
C SER A 326 23.85 3.35 8.22
N LYS A 327 23.55 2.06 8.44
CA LYS A 327 24.56 1.03 8.77
C LYS A 327 25.14 0.37 7.52
N ASN A 328 26.31 -0.25 7.64
CA ASN A 328 26.93 -1.03 6.56
C ASN A 328 26.17 -2.35 6.33
N PRO A 329 25.39 -2.53 5.25
CA PRO A 329 24.73 -3.80 5.00
C PRO A 329 25.72 -4.88 4.51
N TYR A 330 26.92 -4.49 4.06
CA TYR A 330 27.94 -5.43 3.59
C TYR A 330 28.81 -6.00 4.72
N GLN A 331 28.81 -5.34 5.88
CA GLN A 331 29.50 -5.80 7.08
C GLN A 331 28.58 -5.53 8.28
N PRO A 332 27.64 -6.45 8.59
CA PRO A 332 26.69 -6.26 9.68
C PRO A 332 27.33 -6.05 11.06
N ASP A 333 28.55 -6.56 11.23
CA ASP A 333 29.35 -6.42 12.45
C ASP A 333 30.12 -5.08 12.52
N ASP A 334 30.10 -4.29 11.45
CA ASP A 334 30.72 -2.98 11.39
C ASP A 334 29.79 -1.95 12.04
N ASN A 335 30.04 -1.70 13.32
CA ASN A 335 29.29 -0.75 14.14
C ASN A 335 29.49 0.73 13.74
N GLY A 336 30.33 1.01 12.73
CA GLY A 336 30.39 2.33 12.10
C GLY A 336 29.09 2.62 11.34
N VAL A 337 28.38 3.68 11.71
CA VAL A 337 27.33 4.23 10.84
C VAL A 337 28.03 4.85 9.63
N TYR A 338 27.76 4.31 8.43
CA TYR A 338 28.29 4.83 7.17
C TYR A 338 27.21 5.50 6.36
N MET A 339 27.42 6.78 6.16
CA MET A 339 26.68 7.59 5.20
C MET A 339 27.59 7.84 3.99
N LEU A 340 27.03 8.42 2.94
CA LEU A 340 27.77 8.96 1.81
C LEU A 340 27.88 10.47 1.93
N THR A 341 28.98 11.05 1.46
CA THR A 341 29.10 12.46 1.10
C THR A 341 29.71 12.56 -0.29
N VAL A 342 29.69 13.73 -0.92
CA VAL A 342 30.32 13.94 -2.23
C VAL A 342 31.81 14.17 -2.04
N ASP A 343 32.62 13.58 -2.91
CA ASP A 343 34.06 13.82 -2.94
C ASP A 343 34.39 15.23 -3.46
N HIS A 344 35.42 15.86 -2.88
CA HIS A 344 35.75 17.28 -3.10
C HIS A 344 34.68 18.31 -2.69
N GLY A 345 33.61 17.87 -2.02
CA GLY A 345 32.59 18.73 -1.43
C GLY A 345 31.20 18.59 -2.05
N MET A 346 30.16 18.75 -1.22
CA MET A 346 28.77 18.63 -1.65
C MET A 346 28.35 19.65 -2.72
N GLN A 347 29.05 20.78 -2.88
CA GLN A 347 28.80 21.78 -3.92
C GLN A 347 29.01 21.23 -5.34
N CYS A 348 29.86 20.22 -5.53
CA CYS A 348 30.09 19.60 -6.84
C CYS A 348 28.81 18.98 -7.42
N PHE A 349 27.88 18.50 -6.59
CA PHE A 349 26.65 17.86 -7.06
C PHE A 349 25.64 18.83 -7.69
N PRO A 350 25.21 19.93 -7.04
CA PRO A 350 24.35 20.91 -7.70
C PRO A 350 25.06 21.60 -8.89
N ASP A 351 26.39 21.77 -8.86
CA ASP A 351 27.14 22.31 -10.00
C ASP A 351 27.06 21.38 -11.21
N ALA A 352 27.26 20.07 -11.03
CA ALA A 352 27.07 19.06 -12.06
C ALA A 352 25.65 19.07 -12.64
N CYS A 353 24.62 19.22 -11.78
CA CYS A 353 23.23 19.35 -12.23
C CYS A 353 23.05 20.60 -13.11
N ARG A 354 23.62 21.74 -12.71
CA ARG A 354 23.58 22.98 -13.50
C ARG A 354 24.29 22.81 -14.84
N THR A 355 25.47 22.22 -14.87
CA THR A 355 26.20 21.97 -16.12
C THR A 355 25.32 21.21 -17.09
N VAL A 356 24.67 20.13 -16.66
CA VAL A 356 23.73 19.37 -17.49
C VAL A 356 22.54 20.22 -17.99
N LEU A 357 21.98 21.10 -17.14
CA LEU A 357 20.87 21.98 -17.55
C LEU A 357 21.27 23.00 -18.63
N ASP A 358 22.53 23.44 -18.62
CA ASP A 358 23.09 24.37 -19.60
C ASP A 358 23.59 23.67 -20.88
N LEU A 359 23.54 22.33 -20.95
CA LEU A 359 23.77 21.56 -22.17
C LEU A 359 22.49 21.42 -23.01
N GLN A 360 22.64 21.25 -24.32
CA GLN A 360 21.54 20.83 -25.19
C GLN A 360 21.14 19.36 -24.91
N ASP A 361 22.14 18.53 -24.61
CA ASP A 361 21.99 17.15 -24.18
C ASP A 361 21.25 17.06 -22.83
N SER A 362 20.33 16.10 -22.70
CA SER A 362 19.53 15.88 -21.48
C SER A 362 19.52 14.42 -21.06
N VAL A 363 19.14 14.12 -19.81
CA VAL A 363 19.03 12.73 -19.33
C VAL A 363 18.07 11.94 -20.22
N THR A 364 18.54 10.84 -20.79
CA THR A 364 17.72 9.97 -21.65
C THR A 364 17.01 8.88 -20.84
N VAL A 365 16.03 8.21 -21.45
CA VAL A 365 15.38 7.02 -20.85
C VAL A 365 16.41 5.94 -20.48
N GLN A 366 17.41 5.71 -21.33
CA GLN A 366 18.43 4.69 -21.07
C GLN A 366 19.34 5.08 -19.89
N ASP A 367 19.72 6.35 -19.78
CA ASP A 367 20.51 6.85 -18.65
C ASP A 367 19.76 6.62 -17.34
N GLY A 368 18.49 7.03 -17.29
CA GLY A 368 17.63 6.90 -16.11
C GLY A 368 17.38 5.45 -15.69
N VAL A 369 17.07 4.56 -16.65
CA VAL A 369 16.88 3.12 -16.37
C VAL A 369 18.17 2.47 -15.88
N THR A 370 19.31 2.83 -16.48
CA THR A 370 20.62 2.30 -16.07
C THR A 370 20.97 2.76 -14.65
N ALA A 371 20.78 4.04 -14.36
CA ALA A 371 20.99 4.59 -13.02
C ALA A 371 20.11 3.88 -11.98
N GLN A 372 18.82 3.66 -12.28
CA GLN A 372 17.90 2.93 -11.40
C GLN A 372 18.33 1.48 -11.17
N MET A 373 18.81 0.76 -12.19
CA MET A 373 19.35 -0.59 -12.01
C MET A 373 20.61 -0.60 -11.13
N GLN A 374 21.51 0.37 -11.31
CA GLN A 374 22.79 0.46 -10.58
C GLN A 374 22.61 0.76 -9.08
N VAL A 375 21.58 1.52 -8.71
CA VAL A 375 21.26 1.78 -7.30
C VAL A 375 20.26 0.77 -6.70
N GLY A 376 19.81 -0.22 -7.47
CA GLY A 376 18.90 -1.26 -6.99
C GLY A 376 17.43 -0.82 -6.90
N MET A 377 16.99 0.18 -7.67
CA MET A 377 15.57 0.55 -7.83
C MET A 377 14.86 -0.30 -8.89
N LEU A 378 15.60 -0.83 -9.87
CA LEU A 378 15.09 -1.78 -10.88
C LEU A 378 15.91 -3.08 -10.83
N PRO A 379 15.30 -4.24 -11.10
CA PRO A 379 16.02 -5.51 -11.09
C PRO A 379 16.94 -5.62 -12.32
N GLN A 380 18.20 -6.01 -12.09
CA GLN A 380 19.13 -6.40 -13.14
C GLN A 380 19.14 -7.94 -13.24
N TYR A 381 18.73 -8.47 -14.40
CA TYR A 381 18.60 -9.92 -14.64
C TYR A 381 17.75 -10.66 -13.58
N GLY A 382 16.67 -10.01 -13.10
CA GLY A 382 15.78 -10.56 -12.08
C GLY A 382 16.26 -10.37 -10.63
N THR A 383 17.39 -9.70 -10.40
CA THR A 383 17.92 -9.44 -9.06
C THR A 383 18.12 -7.95 -8.81
N TYR A 384 17.68 -7.45 -7.64
CA TYR A 384 18.00 -6.09 -7.20
C TYR A 384 19.44 -6.07 -6.67
N LYS A 385 20.30 -5.24 -7.27
CA LYS A 385 21.71 -5.12 -6.88
C LYS A 385 22.08 -3.64 -6.76
N TYR A 386 22.78 -3.31 -5.69
CA TYR A 386 23.44 -2.02 -5.54
C TYR A 386 24.91 -2.16 -5.95
N ASP A 387 25.29 -1.54 -7.07
CA ASP A 387 26.65 -1.56 -7.64
C ASP A 387 26.93 -0.26 -8.43
N PRO A 388 26.80 0.93 -7.81
CA PRO A 388 27.00 2.18 -8.50
C PRO A 388 28.49 2.39 -8.83
N PRO A 389 28.82 2.81 -10.06
CA PRO A 389 30.22 2.95 -10.50
C PRO A 389 30.95 4.15 -9.88
N ASN A 390 30.22 5.10 -9.32
CA ASN A 390 30.75 6.37 -8.82
C ASN A 390 31.10 6.34 -7.32
N LEU A 391 31.52 5.19 -6.79
CA LEU A 391 32.02 5.06 -5.41
C LEU A 391 33.55 5.17 -5.36
N THR A 392 34.06 6.00 -4.45
CA THR A 392 35.49 6.02 -4.09
C THR A 392 35.91 4.67 -3.47
N PRO A 393 37.21 4.31 -3.49
CA PRO A 393 37.66 3.01 -2.99
C PRO A 393 37.23 2.67 -1.55
N ASP A 394 37.15 3.66 -0.67
CA ASP A 394 36.72 3.52 0.73
C ASP A 394 35.20 3.37 0.89
N ALA A 395 34.40 3.79 -0.09
CA ALA A 395 32.94 3.66 -0.09
C ALA A 395 32.43 2.35 -0.73
N ARG A 396 33.33 1.54 -1.33
CA ARG A 396 32.98 0.27 -1.98
C ARG A 396 32.77 -0.87 -0.98
N PRO A 397 31.94 -1.87 -1.33
CA PRO A 397 31.81 -3.09 -0.53
C PRO A 397 33.16 -3.84 -0.42
N PRO A 398 33.46 -4.50 0.71
CA PRO A 398 34.64 -5.34 0.85
C PRO A 398 34.51 -6.56 -0.07
N SER A 399 35.39 -6.71 -1.06
CA SER A 399 35.28 -7.76 -2.08
C SER A 399 35.83 -9.11 -1.58
N PRO A 400 35.11 -10.25 -1.77
CA PRO A 400 35.71 -11.59 -1.71
C PRO A 400 36.28 -12.06 -3.06
N ARG A 401 36.19 -11.26 -4.14
CA ARG A 401 36.75 -11.59 -5.47
C ARG A 401 37.80 -10.58 -5.94
N PRO A 402 38.81 -11.01 -6.72
CA PRO A 402 39.66 -10.07 -7.45
C PRO A 402 38.76 -9.21 -8.35
N PRO A 403 39.08 -7.91 -8.54
CA PRO A 403 38.33 -7.06 -9.44
C PRO A 403 38.21 -7.75 -10.79
N SER A 404 36.98 -7.90 -11.29
CA SER A 404 36.77 -8.29 -12.68
C SER A 404 37.57 -7.31 -13.55
N PRO A 405 38.37 -7.78 -14.52
CA PRO A 405 39.07 -6.88 -15.43
C PRO A 405 38.01 -5.96 -16.01
N ARG A 406 38.24 -4.65 -15.92
CA ARG A 406 37.42 -3.66 -16.60
C ARG A 406 37.20 -4.18 -18.02
N GLN A 407 35.97 -4.52 -18.38
CA GLN A 407 35.58 -4.39 -19.77
C GLN A 407 35.68 -2.90 -20.02
N HIS A 408 36.81 -2.47 -20.57
CA HIS A 408 36.89 -1.26 -21.34
C HIS A 408 35.88 -1.41 -22.48
N THR A 409 34.61 -1.11 -22.19
CA THR A 409 33.58 -1.00 -23.21
C THR A 409 33.90 0.24 -24.02
N ARG A 410 34.55 -0.04 -25.17
CA ARG A 410 34.93 0.86 -26.26
C ARG A 410 36.03 1.90 -25.94
N PRO A 411 36.98 2.11 -26.86
CA PRO A 411 37.76 3.34 -26.86
C PRO A 411 36.81 4.54 -26.88
N PRO A 412 37.16 5.69 -26.30
CA PRO A 412 36.38 6.90 -26.48
C PRO A 412 36.12 7.05 -27.98
N GLN A 413 34.85 7.09 -28.38
CA GLN A 413 34.54 7.69 -29.67
C GLN A 413 35.17 9.07 -29.61
N SER A 414 35.99 9.41 -30.60
CA SER A 414 36.52 10.76 -30.78
C SER A 414 35.39 11.74 -30.47
N PRO A 415 35.60 12.75 -29.61
CA PRO A 415 34.54 13.65 -29.15
C PRO A 415 33.81 14.19 -30.37
N SER A 416 32.63 13.65 -30.66
CA SER A 416 31.88 14.08 -31.82
C SER A 416 31.08 15.28 -31.36
N SER A 417 31.47 16.44 -31.91
CA SER A 417 30.94 17.77 -31.65
C SER A 417 31.32 18.37 -30.30
N SER A 418 31.78 19.62 -30.32
CA SER A 418 31.85 20.47 -29.14
C SER A 418 30.51 20.45 -28.41
N ALA A 419 30.50 20.24 -27.09
CA ALA A 419 29.30 20.33 -26.27
C ALA A 419 28.48 21.58 -26.64
N ALA A 420 27.26 21.36 -27.13
CA ALA A 420 26.38 22.46 -27.52
C ALA A 420 25.67 22.99 -26.28
N TYR A 421 25.90 24.27 -25.97
CA TYR A 421 25.34 24.91 -24.77
C TYR A 421 24.03 25.65 -25.08
N LYS A 422 23.09 25.59 -24.15
CA LYS A 422 21.87 26.41 -24.11
C LYS A 422 21.66 26.87 -22.68
N LYS A 423 21.88 28.17 -22.45
CA LYS A 423 21.71 28.79 -21.13
C LYS A 423 20.27 28.67 -20.66
N ARG A 424 20.05 27.94 -19.57
CA ARG A 424 18.74 27.83 -18.89
C ARG A 424 18.78 28.33 -17.45
N VAL A 425 19.97 28.36 -16.84
CA VAL A 425 20.18 28.81 -15.46
C VAL A 425 20.74 30.25 -15.43
N TYR A 426 20.02 31.15 -14.76
CA TYR A 426 20.34 32.56 -14.63
C TYR A 426 20.68 32.89 -13.18
N LEU A 427 21.98 32.93 -12.88
CA LEU A 427 22.52 33.35 -11.58
C LEU A 427 22.51 34.87 -11.43
N GLN A 428 22.53 35.37 -10.20
CA GLN A 428 22.44 36.80 -9.88
C GLN A 428 21.16 37.46 -10.43
N HIS A 429 20.09 36.67 -10.56
CA HIS A 429 18.77 37.08 -11.01
C HIS A 429 17.77 36.81 -9.88
N GLU A 430 17.46 37.85 -9.11
CA GLU A 430 16.51 37.80 -8.00
C GLU A 430 15.08 37.96 -8.55
N VAL A 431 14.21 37.00 -8.26
CA VAL A 431 12.78 37.16 -8.51
C VAL A 431 12.18 37.98 -7.36
N ILE A 432 11.56 39.10 -7.70
CA ILE A 432 11.07 40.09 -6.71
C ILE A 432 9.55 40.23 -6.70
N ALA A 433 8.86 39.67 -7.70
CA ALA A 433 7.41 39.56 -7.75
C ALA A 433 6.99 38.40 -8.67
N VAL A 434 5.99 37.64 -8.25
CA VAL A 434 5.30 36.63 -9.08
C VAL A 434 3.80 36.88 -8.96
N ARG A 435 3.15 37.18 -10.09
CA ARG A 435 1.73 37.56 -10.15
C ARG A 435 0.99 36.71 -11.16
N HIS A 436 -0.21 36.28 -10.80
CA HIS A 436 -1.11 35.63 -11.75
C HIS A 436 -1.85 36.69 -12.58
N GLU A 437 -1.93 36.47 -13.89
CA GLU A 437 -2.65 37.34 -14.82
C GLU A 437 -3.57 36.52 -15.71
N GLN A 438 -4.88 36.72 -15.54
CA GLN A 438 -5.90 35.95 -16.26
C GLN A 438 -5.87 36.16 -17.78
N ASN A 439 -5.44 37.34 -18.24
CA ASN A 439 -5.44 37.73 -19.66
C ASN A 439 -4.22 37.20 -20.44
N LEU A 440 -3.21 36.61 -19.78
CA LEU A 440 -2.07 35.99 -20.47
C LEU A 440 -2.49 34.74 -21.24
N TYR A 441 -1.67 34.37 -22.23
CA TYR A 441 -1.86 33.17 -23.06
C TYR A 441 -3.26 33.08 -23.64
N GLU A 442 -3.64 34.14 -24.38
CA GLU A 442 -4.97 34.30 -24.97
C GLU A 442 -6.10 34.34 -23.94
N GLY A 443 -5.82 34.61 -22.66
CA GLY A 443 -6.82 34.59 -21.58
C GLY A 443 -6.95 33.24 -20.87
N GLN A 444 -5.99 32.33 -21.08
CA GLN A 444 -5.92 31.05 -20.37
C GLN A 444 -5.33 31.17 -18.95
N GLY A 445 -4.87 32.37 -18.57
CA GLY A 445 -4.16 32.60 -17.32
C GLY A 445 -2.69 32.18 -17.43
N GLY A 446 -1.84 32.86 -16.67
CA GLY A 446 -0.41 32.58 -16.58
C GLY A 446 0.24 33.42 -15.52
N MET A 447 1.55 33.25 -15.36
CA MET A 447 2.32 33.93 -14.33
C MET A 447 3.23 34.98 -14.96
N ARG A 448 3.17 36.22 -14.46
CA ARG A 448 4.18 37.24 -14.71
C ARG A 448 5.21 37.21 -13.59
N VAL A 449 6.48 37.15 -13.95
CA VAL A 449 7.62 37.09 -13.05
C VAL A 449 8.50 38.31 -13.30
N THR A 450 8.73 39.11 -12.26
CA THR A 450 9.64 40.26 -12.30
C THR A 450 10.98 39.84 -11.73
N VAL A 451 12.03 39.97 -12.54
CA VAL A 451 13.39 39.55 -12.23
C VAL A 451 14.30 40.77 -12.17
N ARG A 452 15.08 40.91 -11.11
CA ARG A 452 16.09 41.94 -10.91
C ARG A 452 17.48 41.35 -11.06
N HIS A 453 18.29 41.93 -11.94
CA HIS A 453 19.71 41.59 -12.02
C HIS A 453 20.47 42.27 -10.88
N MET A 454 21.12 41.48 -10.01
CA MET A 454 21.67 41.96 -8.74
C MET A 454 22.73 43.05 -8.91
N GLN A 455 23.60 42.94 -9.93
CA GLN A 455 24.68 43.91 -10.13
C GLN A 455 24.22 45.21 -10.79
N SER A 456 23.22 45.16 -11.68
CA SER A 456 22.80 46.32 -12.48
C SER A 456 21.53 46.97 -11.94
N SER A 457 20.84 46.31 -10.99
CA SER A 457 19.52 46.65 -10.49
C SER A 457 18.44 46.79 -11.59
N LYS A 458 18.74 46.39 -12.83
CA LYS A 458 17.78 46.40 -13.94
C LYS A 458 16.73 45.33 -13.68
N LYS A 459 15.47 45.71 -13.91
CA LYS A 459 14.32 44.82 -13.79
C LYS A 459 13.86 44.41 -15.19
N HIS A 460 13.52 43.14 -15.32
CA HIS A 460 12.95 42.58 -16.52
C HIS A 460 11.73 41.75 -16.15
N GLU A 461 10.70 41.78 -16.99
CA GLU A 461 9.54 40.92 -16.83
C GLU A 461 9.65 39.72 -17.76
N ARG A 462 9.13 38.60 -17.28
CA ARG A 462 8.94 37.37 -18.02
C ARG A 462 7.54 36.86 -17.74
N THR A 463 6.98 36.13 -18.69
CA THR A 463 5.68 35.49 -18.54
C THR A 463 5.84 34.01 -18.81
N TYR A 464 5.21 33.17 -17.99
CA TYR A 464 5.19 31.72 -18.16
C TYR A 464 3.77 31.17 -18.01
N PRO A 465 3.40 30.13 -18.80
CA PRO A 465 2.18 29.36 -18.53
C PRO A 465 2.17 28.72 -17.15
N TYR A 466 3.34 28.29 -16.66
CA TYR A 466 3.50 27.68 -15.34
C TYR A 466 4.74 28.22 -14.64
N VAL A 467 4.67 28.35 -13.32
CA VAL A 467 5.83 28.64 -12.46
C VAL A 467 5.95 27.56 -11.39
N ILE A 468 7.18 27.06 -11.19
CA ILE A 468 7.55 26.27 -10.02
C ILE A 468 8.41 27.15 -9.13
N THR A 469 7.97 27.39 -7.89
CA THR A 469 8.76 28.11 -6.91
C THR A 469 9.32 27.17 -5.86
N THR A 470 10.62 27.34 -5.55
CA THR A 470 11.41 26.38 -4.77
C THR A 470 12.07 26.98 -3.53
N LEU A 471 11.67 28.20 -3.19
CA LEU A 471 12.20 28.94 -2.05
C LEU A 471 11.61 28.41 -0.74
N PRO A 472 12.32 28.55 0.40
CA PRO A 472 11.74 28.32 1.72
C PRO A 472 10.49 29.21 1.93
N ASN A 473 9.48 28.68 2.64
CA ASN A 473 8.16 29.32 2.75
C ASN A 473 8.19 30.76 3.30
N SER A 474 9.10 31.02 4.22
CA SER A 474 9.30 32.33 4.84
C SER A 474 9.92 33.37 3.92
N VAL A 475 10.62 32.95 2.84
CA VAL A 475 11.16 33.88 1.83
C VAL A 475 10.02 34.55 1.06
N TYR A 476 8.88 33.88 0.88
CA TYR A 476 7.71 34.46 0.19
C TYR A 476 7.11 35.67 0.90
N LEU A 477 7.38 35.82 2.20
CA LEU A 477 6.93 36.96 3.01
C LEU A 477 7.74 38.24 2.74
N ASN A 478 8.88 38.14 2.05
CA ASN A 478 9.77 39.26 1.77
C ASN A 478 9.76 39.55 0.26
N GLY A 479 8.96 40.53 -0.18
CA GLY A 479 8.87 40.96 -1.58
C GLY A 479 9.44 42.35 -1.85
N GLU A 480 8.97 42.99 -2.92
CA GLU A 480 9.32 44.37 -3.22
C GLU A 480 8.77 45.34 -2.16
N LYS A 481 9.29 46.56 -2.07
CA LYS A 481 8.89 47.54 -1.05
C LYS A 481 7.35 47.68 -0.97
N LYS A 482 6.79 47.32 0.19
CA LYS A 482 5.34 47.29 0.53
C LYS A 482 4.53 46.10 0.00
N LEU A 483 5.15 45.12 -0.66
CA LEU A 483 4.49 43.97 -1.29
C LEU A 483 5.17 42.65 -0.87
N ASN A 484 4.43 41.55 -0.88
CA ASN A 484 4.99 40.21 -0.71
C ASN A 484 5.51 39.68 -2.07
N LEU A 485 6.34 38.63 -2.05
CA LEU A 485 6.84 38.03 -3.30
C LEU A 485 5.69 37.41 -4.11
N LEU A 486 4.73 36.81 -3.40
CA LEU A 486 3.51 36.23 -3.93
C LEU A 486 2.34 37.09 -3.48
N GLU A 487 1.59 37.62 -4.44
CA GLU A 487 0.33 38.34 -4.20
C GLU A 487 -0.86 37.47 -4.61
N ASP A 488 -2.04 37.74 -4.05
CA ASP A 488 -3.31 37.09 -4.39
C ASP A 488 -3.38 35.56 -4.20
N ILE A 489 -2.40 34.95 -3.53
CA ILE A 489 -2.48 33.56 -3.09
C ILE A 489 -3.61 33.37 -2.07
N SER A 490 -4.17 32.16 -1.99
CA SER A 490 -5.22 31.86 -1.02
C SER A 490 -4.80 32.15 0.42
N PHE A 491 -5.77 32.56 1.26
CA PHE A 491 -5.52 32.82 2.69
C PHE A 491 -4.89 31.60 3.38
N GLU A 492 -5.40 30.41 3.09
CA GLU A 492 -4.87 29.14 3.60
C GLU A 492 -3.40 28.98 3.25
N LYS A 493 -3.02 29.23 1.99
CA LYS A 493 -1.62 29.14 1.53
C LYS A 493 -0.74 30.16 2.23
N ALA A 494 -1.18 31.42 2.30
CA ALA A 494 -0.46 32.47 3.02
C ALA A 494 -0.26 32.12 4.51
N GLN A 495 -1.29 31.55 5.14
CA GLN A 495 -1.22 31.07 6.52
C GLN A 495 -0.21 29.93 6.68
N ALA A 496 -0.28 28.91 5.82
CA ALA A 496 0.63 27.77 5.86
C ALA A 496 2.09 28.18 5.66
N MET A 497 2.35 29.11 4.75
CA MET A 497 3.69 29.68 4.55
C MET A 497 4.21 30.40 5.79
N ARG A 498 3.35 31.21 6.43
CA ARG A 498 3.70 31.98 7.62
C ARG A 498 3.94 31.08 8.84
N GLU A 499 3.16 30.01 8.99
CA GLU A 499 3.17 29.18 10.18
C GLU A 499 4.20 28.05 10.13
N CYS A 500 4.61 27.60 8.94
CA CYS A 500 5.63 26.56 8.75
C CYS A 500 6.89 26.84 9.60
N ASN A 501 7.20 25.94 10.53
CA ASN A 501 8.34 26.14 11.43
C ASN A 501 9.65 25.72 10.77
N TYR A 502 10.68 26.56 10.90
CA TYR A 502 12.04 26.27 10.47
C TYR A 502 13.02 26.22 11.65
N MET A 503 13.91 25.25 11.62
CA MET A 503 14.92 25.04 12.65
C MET A 503 16.13 25.98 12.47
N ALA A 504 16.60 26.57 13.56
CA ALA A 504 17.84 27.34 13.56
C ALA A 504 19.07 26.40 13.55
N SER A 505 20.11 26.78 12.82
CA SER A 505 21.35 26.01 12.70
C SER A 505 22.56 26.95 12.59
N PHE A 506 23.66 26.55 13.24
CA PHE A 506 24.94 27.24 13.19
C PHE A 506 26.06 26.25 12.90
N LYS A 507 26.99 26.65 12.02
CA LYS A 507 28.24 25.93 11.77
C LYS A 507 29.45 26.85 11.79
N ALA A 508 30.61 26.33 12.16
CA ALA A 508 31.91 27.00 11.99
C ALA A 508 32.96 26.02 11.46
N PHE A 509 33.92 26.51 10.70
CA PHE A 509 34.96 25.70 10.02
C PHE A 509 36.35 26.14 10.46
N LEU A 510 36.82 25.62 11.59
CA LEU A 510 38.07 26.09 12.19
C LEU A 510 39.25 25.34 11.58
N THR A 511 40.15 26.07 10.91
CA THR A 511 41.38 25.53 10.34
C THR A 511 42.48 25.48 11.38
N PHE A 512 43.23 24.38 11.39
CA PHE A 512 44.39 24.17 12.26
C PHE A 512 45.62 23.76 11.43
N LYS A 513 46.78 24.27 11.84
CA LYS A 513 48.11 24.01 11.24
C LYS A 513 48.57 22.57 11.44
N SER A 514 48.05 21.90 12.48
CA SER A 514 48.28 20.48 12.70
C SER A 514 47.04 19.79 13.27
N GLN A 515 46.74 18.59 12.78
CA GLN A 515 45.65 17.77 13.29
C GLN A 515 46.04 17.12 14.62
N PHE A 516 45.54 17.59 15.75
CA PHE A 516 45.74 16.94 17.06
C PHE A 516 44.73 15.81 17.33
N TRP A 517 43.83 15.54 16.38
CA TRP A 517 42.74 14.56 16.48
C TRP A 517 42.89 13.37 15.51
N THR A 518 44.12 13.04 15.08
CA THR A 518 44.39 12.08 13.99
C THR A 518 43.82 10.67 14.19
N THR A 519 43.63 10.24 15.43
CA THR A 519 43.05 8.92 15.78
C THR A 519 41.53 8.97 15.95
N THR A 520 40.92 10.15 15.93
CA THR A 520 39.49 10.35 16.18
C THR A 520 38.72 10.56 14.88
N ARG A 521 37.57 9.90 14.76
CA ARG A 521 36.61 10.04 13.65
C ARG A 521 35.21 10.28 14.22
N GLY A 522 34.25 10.62 13.37
CA GLY A 522 32.85 10.76 13.77
C GLY A 522 32.51 12.14 14.35
N VAL A 523 31.81 12.17 15.48
CA VAL A 523 31.34 13.42 16.09
C VAL A 523 31.54 13.39 17.61
N ALA A 524 32.32 14.36 18.12
CA ALA A 524 32.41 14.59 19.56
C ALA A 524 31.24 15.46 20.04
N THR A 525 30.81 15.25 21.29
CA THR A 525 29.60 15.90 21.83
C THR A 525 29.80 16.43 23.24
N THR A 526 29.15 17.57 23.54
CA THR A 526 29.25 18.29 24.81
C THR A 526 28.01 19.13 25.10
N ASP A 527 27.84 19.54 26.35
CA ASP A 527 26.86 20.54 26.81
C ASP A 527 27.35 21.99 26.65
N ARG A 528 28.62 22.22 26.29
CA ARG A 528 29.10 23.55 25.91
C ARG A 528 28.38 24.09 24.67
N PRO A 529 28.27 25.42 24.47
CA PRO A 529 27.48 26.02 23.40
C PRO A 529 27.73 25.47 21.98
N ILE A 530 28.95 24.97 21.72
CA ILE A 530 29.35 24.40 20.43
C ILE A 530 28.62 23.10 20.09
N ARG A 531 28.12 22.39 21.12
CA ARG A 531 27.42 21.09 21.12
C ARG A 531 28.15 19.93 20.43
N GLN A 532 28.51 20.07 19.16
CA GLN A 532 29.18 19.03 18.38
C GLN A 532 30.45 19.54 17.70
N ILE A 533 31.48 18.69 17.70
CA ILE A 533 32.66 18.83 16.83
C ILE A 533 32.60 17.66 15.84
N VAL A 534 32.36 17.97 14.58
CA VAL A 534 32.36 17.00 13.48
C VAL A 534 33.77 16.90 12.93
N TYR A 535 34.33 15.69 12.97
CA TYR A 535 35.61 15.37 12.34
C TYR A 535 35.34 15.07 10.86
N PRO A 536 35.90 15.84 9.91
CA PRO A 536 35.71 15.54 8.50
C PRO A 536 36.16 14.11 8.16
N SER A 537 35.45 13.46 7.26
CA SER A 537 35.76 12.10 6.80
C SER A 537 36.86 12.06 5.73
N TYR A 538 37.61 13.15 5.62
CA TYR A 538 38.51 13.48 4.53
C TYR A 538 39.68 14.31 5.06
N GLY A 539 40.76 14.40 4.27
CA GLY A 539 41.97 15.11 4.68
C GLY A 539 42.81 14.42 5.76
N HIS A 540 42.51 13.16 6.10
CA HIS A 540 43.32 12.41 7.06
C HIS A 540 44.73 12.16 6.53
N GLY A 541 45.75 12.34 7.39
CA GLY A 541 47.15 12.16 7.03
C GLY A 541 47.85 13.43 6.50
N ALA A 542 47.08 14.48 6.21
CA ALA A 542 47.63 15.81 5.96
C ALA A 542 48.18 16.45 7.24
N LYS A 543 49.12 17.39 7.09
CA LYS A 543 49.66 18.15 8.21
C LYS A 543 48.56 18.95 8.92
N GLY A 544 47.90 19.87 8.22
CA GLY A 544 46.79 20.69 8.72
C GLY A 544 45.42 20.07 8.46
N GLY A 545 44.35 20.68 9.01
CA GLY A 545 42.98 20.19 8.81
C GLY A 545 41.92 21.15 9.34
N VAL A 546 40.65 20.82 9.07
CA VAL A 546 39.48 21.61 9.49
C VAL A 546 38.68 20.82 10.52
N LEU A 547 38.25 21.48 11.60
CA LEU A 547 37.21 20.96 12.48
C LEU A 547 35.93 21.75 12.26
N GLN A 548 34.81 21.03 12.09
CA GLN A 548 33.52 21.67 11.93
C GLN A 548 32.77 21.67 13.27
N VAL A 549 32.39 22.84 13.76
CA VAL A 549 31.43 22.97 14.87
C VAL A 549 30.01 22.95 14.29
N TYR A 550 29.08 22.27 14.96
CA TYR A 550 27.69 22.20 14.52
C TYR A 550 26.70 22.15 15.70
N CYS A 551 25.80 23.14 15.77
CA CYS A 551 24.67 23.11 16.70
C CYS A 551 23.36 23.60 16.06
N TRP A 552 22.24 23.39 16.77
CA TRP A 552 20.88 23.68 16.32
C TRP A 552 20.06 24.41 17.39
N ALA A 553 18.83 24.76 17.02
CA ALA A 553 17.80 25.23 17.93
C ALA A 553 18.26 26.43 18.77
N GLN A 554 18.14 26.36 20.10
CA GLN A 554 18.50 27.48 20.96
C GLN A 554 20.01 27.73 20.98
N ASP A 555 20.83 26.69 20.86
CA ASP A 555 22.29 26.82 20.88
C ASP A 555 22.79 27.57 19.66
N ALA A 556 22.24 27.26 18.49
CA ALA A 556 22.50 28.00 17.26
C ALA A 556 22.10 29.47 17.37
N ARG A 557 20.98 29.78 18.04
CA ARG A 557 20.54 31.17 18.28
C ARG A 557 21.47 31.91 19.24
N LYS A 558 21.94 31.25 20.31
CA LYS A 558 22.90 31.83 21.27
C LYS A 558 24.22 32.19 20.58
N LEU A 559 24.81 31.23 19.86
CA LEU A 559 26.05 31.48 19.10
C LEU A 559 25.82 32.51 17.99
N GLY A 560 24.72 32.39 17.25
CA GLY A 560 24.43 33.34 16.19
C GLY A 560 24.23 34.76 16.71
N ALA A 561 23.77 34.99 17.94
CA ALA A 561 23.65 36.34 18.50
C ALA A 561 25.00 37.06 18.76
N LEU A 562 26.11 36.33 18.81
CA LEU A 562 27.45 36.87 19.03
C LEU A 562 28.05 37.47 17.75
N GLY A 563 29.04 38.37 17.90
CA GLY A 563 29.87 38.81 16.79
C GLY A 563 30.78 37.68 16.28
N ASP A 564 31.27 37.75 15.04
CA ASP A 564 31.97 36.62 14.42
C ASP A 564 33.24 36.20 15.20
N LYS A 565 34.05 37.18 15.64
CA LYS A 565 35.20 36.93 16.53
C LYS A 565 34.79 36.19 17.80
N GLU A 566 33.73 36.63 18.47
CA GLU A 566 33.23 36.01 19.70
C GLU A 566 32.73 34.58 19.44
N ARG A 567 32.08 34.33 18.30
CA ARG A 567 31.67 32.97 17.90
C ARG A 567 32.88 32.05 17.75
N ILE A 568 33.94 32.52 17.11
CA ILE A 568 35.18 31.76 16.93
C ILE A 568 35.83 31.49 18.28
N GLU A 569 35.92 32.49 19.17
CA GLU A 569 36.44 32.31 20.52
C GLU A 569 35.63 31.29 21.32
N GLU A 570 34.30 31.32 21.26
CA GLU A 570 33.44 30.31 21.89
C GLU A 570 33.64 28.91 21.28
N CYS A 571 33.85 28.83 19.95
CA CYS A 571 34.20 27.58 19.27
C CYS A 571 35.52 27.00 19.80
N LEU A 572 36.57 27.83 19.90
CA LEU A 572 37.88 27.44 20.40
C LEU A 572 37.83 27.03 21.87
N LYS A 573 37.10 27.76 22.73
CA LYS A 573 36.88 27.38 24.14
C LYS A 573 36.23 25.99 24.25
N GLY A 574 35.23 25.71 23.42
CA GLY A 574 34.57 24.41 23.39
C GLY A 574 35.50 23.29 22.90
N ILE A 575 36.33 23.55 21.89
CA ILE A 575 37.34 22.59 21.41
C ILE A 575 38.42 22.36 22.48
N GLN A 576 38.94 23.41 23.11
CA GLN A 576 39.90 23.31 24.22
C GLN A 576 39.32 22.50 25.39
N TYR A 577 38.03 22.67 25.68
CA TYR A 577 37.34 21.87 26.69
C TYR A 577 37.29 20.38 26.31
N MET A 578 37.20 20.03 25.03
CA MET A 578 37.25 18.64 24.59
C MET A 578 38.67 18.05 24.55
N TYR A 579 39.69 18.90 24.49
CA TYR A 579 41.11 18.53 24.39
C TYR A 579 41.94 19.21 25.50
N PRO A 580 41.73 18.86 26.77
CA PRO A 580 42.49 19.45 27.88
C PRO A 580 43.98 19.09 27.84
N ASP A 581 44.33 18.03 27.11
CA ASP A 581 45.67 17.50 26.90
C ASP A 581 46.51 18.26 25.86
N VAL A 582 45.90 19.20 25.13
CA VAL A 582 46.52 19.94 24.02
C VAL A 582 46.21 21.43 24.16
N ASP A 583 47.20 22.31 24.00
CA ASP A 583 46.92 23.73 23.79
C ASP A 583 46.49 23.96 22.34
N ILE A 584 45.18 23.96 22.10
CA ILE A 584 44.62 24.03 20.74
C ILE A 584 44.85 25.39 20.08
N TYR A 585 45.17 26.43 20.86
CA TYR A 585 45.41 27.78 20.35
C TYR A 585 46.75 27.89 19.62
N GLU A 586 47.77 27.11 20.00
CA GLU A 586 49.04 27.04 19.26
C GLU A 586 48.85 26.46 17.85
N HIS A 587 47.86 25.58 17.70
CA HIS A 587 47.54 24.89 16.46
C HIS A 587 46.59 25.68 15.55
N PHE A 588 45.85 26.66 16.07
CA PHE A 588 44.86 27.41 15.31
C PHE A 588 45.51 28.19 14.16
N ALA A 589 44.96 28.05 12.94
CA ALA A 589 45.49 28.70 11.75
C ALA A 589 44.94 30.12 11.54
N GLY A 590 43.93 30.51 12.32
CA GLY A 590 43.21 31.78 12.16
C GLY A 590 41.78 31.58 11.64
N TYR A 591 41.05 32.67 11.50
CA TYR A 591 39.72 32.71 10.90
C TYR A 591 39.61 33.92 9.97
N GLU A 592 38.60 33.89 9.11
CA GLU A 592 38.22 35.00 8.24
C GLU A 592 36.83 35.50 8.64
N ASP A 593 36.75 36.80 8.91
CA ASP A 593 35.55 37.47 9.42
C ASP A 593 34.38 37.33 8.42
N GLY A 594 33.28 36.76 8.90
CA GLY A 594 32.06 36.54 8.12
C GLY A 594 32.12 35.36 7.13
N VAL A 595 33.25 34.65 7.06
CA VAL A 595 33.46 33.51 6.14
C VAL A 595 33.56 32.19 6.89
N THR A 596 34.24 32.17 8.04
CA THR A 596 34.49 30.95 8.81
C THR A 596 33.25 30.39 9.51
N THR A 597 32.21 31.20 9.71
CA THR A 597 30.97 30.76 10.38
C THR A 597 29.73 30.96 9.49
N LYS A 598 28.72 30.12 9.71
CA LYS A 598 27.40 30.24 9.07
C LYS A 598 26.27 30.18 10.08
N THR A 599 25.41 31.18 10.04
CA THR A 599 24.13 31.25 10.78
C THR A 599 22.96 31.16 9.80
N TRP A 600 22.36 29.98 9.64
CA TRP A 600 21.32 29.76 8.61
C TRP A 600 20.05 30.60 8.81
N PHE A 601 19.74 30.96 10.05
CA PHE A 601 18.56 31.79 10.35
C PHE A 601 18.79 33.30 10.17
N TRP A 602 20.01 33.73 9.83
CA TRP A 602 20.31 35.10 9.39
C TRP A 602 20.57 35.17 7.88
N ASP A 603 20.62 34.02 7.21
CA ASP A 603 20.77 33.95 5.77
C ASP A 603 19.47 34.39 5.07
N GLN A 604 19.59 35.46 4.27
CA GLN A 604 18.46 36.06 3.57
C GLN A 604 17.80 35.13 2.53
N HIS A 605 18.56 34.18 1.96
CA HIS A 605 18.06 33.22 0.96
C HIS A 605 17.38 32.01 1.62
N SER A 606 17.63 31.81 2.92
CA SER A 606 17.11 30.67 3.69
C SER A 606 15.85 31.00 4.48
N GLY A 607 15.47 32.29 4.54
CA GLY A 607 14.20 32.73 5.11
C GLY A 607 14.11 32.57 6.63
N GLY A 608 15.20 32.66 7.37
CA GLY A 608 15.12 32.64 8.84
C GLY A 608 15.23 31.25 9.48
N GLY A 609 15.66 30.23 8.72
CA GLY A 609 16.06 28.94 9.29
C GLY A 609 16.76 28.03 8.28
N ALA A 610 17.23 26.87 8.74
CA ALA A 610 17.99 25.93 7.93
C ALA A 610 17.10 24.97 7.14
N PHE A 611 16.10 24.39 7.79
CA PHE A 611 15.17 23.43 7.18
C PHE A 611 13.88 23.41 8.00
N ALA A 612 12.79 22.97 7.36
CA ALA A 612 11.54 22.74 8.05
C ALA A 612 11.75 21.71 9.16
N LEU A 613 11.13 21.95 10.30
CA LEU A 613 11.04 20.96 11.37
C LEU A 613 9.80 21.30 12.17
N PHE A 614 8.72 20.59 11.89
CA PHE A 614 7.38 20.99 12.24
C PHE A 614 7.15 21.04 13.74
N LYS A 615 6.41 22.06 14.17
CA LYS A 615 5.88 22.14 15.54
C LYS A 615 4.71 21.16 15.71
N PRO A 616 4.32 20.87 16.96
CA PRO A 616 3.19 19.99 17.21
C PRO A 616 1.92 20.39 16.43
N GLY A 617 1.31 19.42 15.77
CA GLY A 617 0.09 19.53 14.97
C GLY A 617 0.30 20.07 13.55
N GLN A 618 1.53 20.41 13.14
CA GLN A 618 1.77 21.01 11.82
C GLN A 618 1.75 19.99 10.68
N PHE A 619 2.07 18.70 10.92
CA PHE A 619 1.94 17.67 9.88
C PHE A 619 0.49 17.60 9.41
N LYS A 620 -0.44 17.47 10.36
CA LYS A 620 -1.88 17.37 10.05
C LYS A 620 -2.44 18.63 9.39
N ARG A 621 -1.97 19.81 9.80
CA ARG A 621 -2.61 21.09 9.43
C ARG A 621 -2.06 21.72 8.17
N LEU A 622 -0.75 21.62 7.93
CA LEU A 622 -0.09 22.43 6.89
C LEU A 622 0.05 21.70 5.56
N TYR A 623 0.37 20.40 5.54
CA TYR A 623 0.68 19.68 4.30
C TYR A 623 -0.41 19.72 3.23
N PRO A 624 -1.71 19.51 3.52
CA PRO A 624 -2.75 19.56 2.49
C PRO A 624 -2.71 20.89 1.71
N THR A 625 -2.51 21.97 2.44
CA THR A 625 -2.41 23.31 1.87
C THR A 625 -1.06 23.52 1.20
N LEU A 626 0.07 23.16 1.81
CA LEU A 626 1.42 23.34 1.24
C LEU A 626 1.55 22.66 -0.14
N LEU A 627 0.96 21.48 -0.29
CA LEU A 627 1.04 20.65 -1.49
C LEU A 627 0.07 21.07 -2.61
N THR A 628 -0.95 21.87 -2.30
CA THR A 628 -1.93 22.32 -3.30
C THR A 628 -1.37 23.44 -4.19
N PRO A 629 -1.39 23.32 -5.53
CA PRO A 629 -1.04 24.43 -6.42
C PRO A 629 -2.01 25.61 -6.32
N GLU A 630 -1.52 26.83 -6.59
CA GLU A 630 -2.31 28.06 -6.64
C GLU A 630 -2.65 28.44 -8.08
N PHE A 631 -3.67 29.29 -8.23
CA PHE A 631 -4.11 29.86 -9.52
C PHE A 631 -4.40 28.79 -10.58
N ASP A 632 -5.28 27.84 -10.28
CA ASP A 632 -5.62 26.75 -11.19
C ASP A 632 -4.40 25.97 -11.70
N GLY A 633 -3.45 25.63 -10.82
CA GLY A 633 -2.28 24.83 -11.20
C GLY A 633 -1.17 25.60 -11.91
N ARG A 634 -1.31 26.92 -12.07
CA ARG A 634 -0.32 27.79 -12.73
C ARG A 634 0.89 28.09 -11.85
N LEU A 635 0.73 28.09 -10.52
CA LEU A 635 1.81 28.25 -9.56
C LEU A 635 1.95 26.99 -8.68
N ASN A 636 3.08 26.31 -8.80
CA ASN A 636 3.40 25.08 -8.08
C ASN A 636 4.53 25.32 -7.07
N PHE A 637 4.46 24.65 -5.93
CA PHE A 637 5.43 24.78 -4.84
C PHE A 637 6.26 23.52 -4.73
N ALA A 638 7.57 23.68 -4.61
CA ALA A 638 8.50 22.60 -4.33
C ALA A 638 9.56 23.04 -3.32
N GLY A 639 10.28 22.08 -2.74
CA GLY A 639 11.23 22.29 -1.65
C GLY A 639 11.00 21.28 -0.53
N GLU A 640 12.01 21.04 0.30
CA GLU A 640 11.95 20.00 1.34
C GLU A 640 10.76 20.15 2.31
N CYS A 641 10.33 21.38 2.61
CA CYS A 641 9.13 21.65 3.42
C CYS A 641 7.80 21.21 2.77
N CYS A 642 7.82 20.84 1.49
CA CYS A 642 6.70 20.25 0.74
C CYS A 642 6.88 18.73 0.57
N SER A 643 7.65 18.08 1.46
CA SER A 643 7.81 16.63 1.59
C SER A 643 7.89 16.27 3.08
N VAL A 644 7.69 15.00 3.41
CA VAL A 644 7.88 14.47 4.78
C VAL A 644 9.34 14.21 5.15
N HIS A 645 10.25 14.27 4.19
CA HIS A 645 11.69 14.13 4.43
C HIS A 645 12.33 15.50 4.66
N HIS A 646 11.98 16.11 5.79
CA HIS A 646 12.52 17.41 6.19
C HIS A 646 14.03 17.35 6.46
N GLY A 647 14.74 18.42 6.08
CA GLY A 647 16.19 18.52 6.29
C GLY A 647 17.06 17.65 5.37
N TRP A 648 16.47 16.96 4.39
CA TRP A 648 17.16 16.11 3.42
C TRP A 648 17.02 16.60 1.97
N ILE A 649 17.99 16.27 1.11
CA ILE A 649 17.92 16.52 -0.34
C ILE A 649 16.71 15.78 -0.93
N LEU A 650 16.42 14.57 -0.45
CA LEU A 650 15.28 13.77 -0.87
C LEU A 650 13.95 14.55 -0.85
N GLY A 651 13.66 15.29 0.23
CA GLY A 651 12.42 16.06 0.31
C GLY A 651 12.31 17.13 -0.78
N ALA A 652 13.45 17.67 -1.24
CA ALA A 652 13.48 18.60 -2.36
C ALA A 652 13.22 17.90 -3.72
N LEU A 653 13.72 16.68 -3.91
CA LEU A 653 13.45 15.87 -5.11
C LEU A 653 11.98 15.44 -5.19
N ASP A 654 11.42 14.95 -4.08
CA ASP A 654 10.03 14.50 -4.01
C ASP A 654 9.04 15.60 -4.43
N SER A 655 9.22 16.78 -3.84
CA SER A 655 8.36 17.92 -4.07
C SER A 655 8.52 18.49 -5.48
N ALA A 656 9.73 18.48 -6.03
CA ALA A 656 9.99 18.87 -7.42
C ALA A 656 9.35 17.91 -8.43
N TYR A 657 9.42 16.60 -8.18
CA TYR A 657 8.71 15.59 -8.99
C TYR A 657 7.20 15.86 -8.98
N ASN A 658 6.62 16.11 -7.80
CA ASN A 658 5.18 16.39 -7.67
C ASN A 658 4.78 17.69 -8.39
N ALA A 659 5.60 18.74 -8.32
CA ALA A 659 5.33 19.99 -9.01
C ALA A 659 5.34 19.84 -10.54
N VAL A 660 6.32 19.10 -11.10
CA VAL A 660 6.38 18.82 -12.54
C VAL A 660 5.21 17.95 -12.96
N LEU A 661 4.90 16.90 -12.20
CA LEU A 661 3.77 16.03 -12.49
C LEU A 661 2.45 16.81 -12.52
N ASN A 662 2.21 17.69 -11.55
CA ASN A 662 1.01 18.54 -11.51
C ASN A 662 0.88 19.37 -12.79
N ILE A 663 1.99 19.94 -13.27
CA ILE A 663 2.02 20.68 -14.54
C ILE A 663 1.68 19.77 -15.72
N LEU A 664 2.29 18.59 -15.81
CA LEU A 664 2.03 17.64 -16.91
C LEU A 664 0.57 17.16 -16.92
N GLN A 665 0.00 16.84 -15.76
CA GLN A 665 -1.40 16.42 -15.62
C GLN A 665 -2.37 17.58 -15.93
N HIS A 666 -2.05 18.79 -15.48
CA HIS A 666 -2.81 19.98 -15.85
C HIS A 666 -2.77 20.23 -17.37
N ALA A 667 -1.60 20.07 -17.99
CA ALA A 667 -1.39 20.20 -19.42
C ALA A 667 -2.01 19.05 -20.24
N GLY A 668 -2.23 17.87 -19.65
CA GLY A 668 -2.77 16.68 -20.32
C GLY A 668 -1.71 15.83 -21.04
N GLU A 669 -0.45 15.91 -20.61
CA GLU A 669 0.72 15.30 -21.27
C GLU A 669 0.99 13.86 -20.80
N ASN A 670 0.04 12.94 -21.06
CA ASN A 670 0.12 11.55 -20.57
C ASN A 670 1.38 10.80 -21.04
N GLU A 671 1.82 11.00 -22.28
CA GLU A 671 3.04 10.35 -22.80
C GLU A 671 4.30 10.82 -22.07
N LYS A 672 4.38 12.12 -21.74
CA LYS A 672 5.51 12.69 -20.99
C LYS A 672 5.50 12.21 -19.54
N ILE A 673 4.33 11.98 -18.95
CA ILE A 673 4.22 11.37 -17.61
C ILE A 673 4.83 9.96 -17.63
N GLU A 674 4.52 9.14 -18.63
CA GLU A 674 5.11 7.80 -18.75
C GLU A 674 6.61 7.84 -19.04
N GLN A 675 7.07 8.81 -19.83
CA GLN A 675 8.51 9.04 -20.05
C GLN A 675 9.22 9.45 -18.76
N MET A 676 8.63 10.37 -17.99
CA MET A 676 9.14 10.82 -16.68
C MET A 676 9.28 9.65 -15.72
N LYS A 677 8.26 8.78 -15.62
CA LYS A 677 8.31 7.57 -14.79
C LYS A 677 9.40 6.60 -15.20
N LYS A 678 9.64 6.42 -16.50
CA LYS A 678 10.72 5.54 -17.00
C LYS A 678 12.11 6.08 -16.65
N ILE A 679 12.32 7.39 -16.79
CA ILE A 679 13.62 8.02 -16.52
C ILE A 679 13.90 8.09 -15.02
N TRP A 680 12.92 8.62 -14.27
CA TRP A 680 13.11 9.08 -12.89
C TRP A 680 12.50 8.14 -11.85
N GLY A 681 11.76 7.11 -12.26
CA GLY A 681 11.04 6.21 -11.36
C GLY A 681 9.61 6.67 -11.09
N THR A 682 8.85 5.82 -10.39
CA THR A 682 7.50 6.15 -9.94
C THR A 682 7.52 6.53 -8.47
N PHE A 683 7.01 7.71 -8.20
CA PHE A 683 7.12 8.41 -6.94
C PHE A 683 5.69 8.66 -6.47
N LEU A 684 5.31 8.07 -5.33
CA LEU A 684 3.95 8.17 -4.79
C LEU A 684 3.70 9.59 -4.30
N ALA A 685 3.06 10.40 -5.12
CA ALA A 685 2.63 11.73 -4.74
C ALA A 685 1.23 11.65 -4.10
N PRO A 686 0.90 12.50 -3.11
CA PRO A 686 -0.44 12.57 -2.49
C PRO A 686 -1.58 12.88 -3.48
N ASP A 687 -1.29 13.28 -4.71
CA ASP A 687 -2.25 13.43 -5.82
C ASP A 687 -2.31 12.21 -6.77
N ILE A 688 -1.53 11.16 -6.49
CA ILE A 688 -1.50 9.89 -7.25
C ILE A 688 -1.79 8.73 -6.30
N GLU A 689 -3.03 8.63 -5.86
CA GLU A 689 -3.67 7.35 -6.13
C GLU A 689 -4.01 7.41 -7.64
N SER A 690 -3.08 6.91 -8.46
CA SER A 690 -3.43 6.54 -9.82
C SER A 690 -4.45 5.42 -9.67
N ASP A 691 -5.69 5.85 -9.77
CA ASP A 691 -6.84 5.09 -10.20
C ASP A 691 -7.78 4.52 -9.12
N PRO A 692 -8.84 5.25 -8.74
CA PRO A 692 -10.02 4.68 -8.10
C PRO A 692 -10.70 3.59 -8.94
N ALA A 693 -10.41 3.48 -10.24
CA ALA A 693 -10.86 2.37 -11.08
C ALA A 693 -10.10 1.05 -10.79
N VAL A 694 -9.05 1.08 -9.96
CA VAL A 694 -8.45 -0.11 -9.31
C VAL A 694 -9.08 -0.39 -7.93
N ALA A 695 -9.89 0.52 -7.39
CA ALA A 695 -10.78 0.28 -6.25
C ALA A 695 -12.23 0.09 -6.72
N ASN A 696 -12.46 -0.78 -7.70
CA ASN A 696 -13.76 -1.42 -7.80
C ASN A 696 -14.05 -2.07 -6.43
N ILE A 697 -15.21 -1.88 -5.79
CA ILE A 697 -15.48 -2.58 -4.52
C ILE A 697 -15.46 -4.09 -4.72
N MET A 698 -15.67 -4.59 -5.95
CA MET A 698 -15.39 -5.99 -6.29
C MET A 698 -13.88 -6.32 -6.31
N SER A 699 -13.01 -5.37 -6.60
CA SER A 699 -11.55 -5.54 -6.43
C SER A 699 -11.20 -5.82 -4.97
N TYR A 700 -12.02 -5.52 -3.97
CA TYR A 700 -11.79 -6.01 -2.62
C TYR A 700 -11.80 -7.52 -2.51
N THR A 701 -12.86 -8.14 -3.01
CA THR A 701 -13.03 -9.59 -3.03
C THR A 701 -12.00 -10.26 -3.95
N TYR A 702 -11.63 -9.59 -5.04
CA TYR A 702 -10.72 -10.13 -6.05
C TYR A 702 -9.23 -9.83 -5.82
N LYS A 703 -8.88 -8.76 -5.09
CA LYS A 703 -7.49 -8.34 -4.81
C LYS A 703 -6.82 -9.24 -3.78
N TYR A 704 -7.58 -9.99 -2.98
CA TYR A 704 -7.07 -11.05 -2.12
C TYR A 704 -6.40 -12.21 -2.88
N ASN A 705 -6.56 -12.30 -4.20
CA ASN A 705 -5.98 -13.40 -4.97
C ASN A 705 -5.69 -13.04 -6.43
N LEU A 706 -5.15 -11.83 -6.65
CA LEU A 706 -4.90 -11.24 -7.97
C LEU A 706 -4.10 -12.17 -8.90
N VAL A 707 -3.21 -12.96 -8.30
CA VAL A 707 -2.33 -13.92 -8.97
C VAL A 707 -3.07 -15.11 -9.55
N ASP A 708 -4.02 -15.64 -8.80
CA ASP A 708 -4.88 -16.73 -9.23
C ASP A 708 -5.85 -16.28 -10.33
N ARG A 709 -6.32 -15.03 -10.23
CA ARG A 709 -7.17 -14.42 -11.26
C ARG A 709 -6.38 -14.12 -12.54
N ASN A 710 -5.15 -13.65 -12.43
CA ASN A 710 -4.27 -13.48 -13.58
C ASN A 710 -3.99 -14.83 -14.25
N ALA A 711 -3.78 -15.90 -13.48
CA ALA A 711 -3.68 -17.25 -14.01
C ALA A 711 -4.98 -17.73 -14.70
N ALA A 712 -6.15 -17.39 -14.16
CA ALA A 712 -7.46 -17.72 -14.75
C ALA A 712 -7.72 -17.06 -16.11
N SER A 713 -7.01 -15.96 -16.44
CA SER A 713 -7.11 -15.23 -17.70
C SER A 713 -6.22 -15.79 -18.83
N ILE A 714 -5.39 -16.79 -18.54
CA ILE A 714 -4.45 -17.39 -19.50
C ILE A 714 -5.12 -18.62 -20.16
N PRO A 715 -5.24 -18.68 -21.50
CA PRO A 715 -5.74 -19.86 -22.19
C PRO A 715 -4.83 -21.08 -21.93
N PRO A 716 -5.37 -22.27 -21.64
CA PRO A 716 -4.55 -23.43 -21.29
C PRO A 716 -3.66 -23.85 -22.47
N SER A 717 -2.34 -23.87 -22.26
CA SER A 717 -1.44 -24.73 -23.05
C SER A 717 -1.26 -26.05 -22.29
N ARG A 718 -1.34 -27.16 -23.02
CA ARG A 718 -1.58 -28.54 -22.53
C ARG A 718 -0.50 -29.15 -21.60
N SER A 719 0.43 -28.39 -21.01
CA SER A 719 1.56 -28.99 -20.27
C SER A 719 2.01 -28.30 -18.98
N SER A 720 1.32 -27.28 -18.48
CA SER A 720 1.77 -26.55 -17.28
C SER A 720 0.98 -26.97 -16.04
N SER A 721 1.61 -27.67 -15.11
CA SER A 721 1.04 -27.84 -13.75
C SER A 721 1.08 -26.50 -13.03
N ILE A 722 -0.10 -25.92 -12.72
CA ILE A 722 -0.25 -24.69 -11.93
C ILE A 722 0.34 -24.80 -10.50
N TYR A 723 0.68 -26.01 -10.06
CA TYR A 723 1.30 -26.27 -8.76
C TYR A 723 2.83 -26.18 -8.78
N GLY A 724 3.46 -26.00 -9.95
CA GLY A 724 4.92 -26.09 -10.14
C GLY A 724 5.64 -24.83 -10.62
N ASP A 725 4.93 -23.73 -10.92
CA ASP A 725 5.52 -22.54 -11.56
C ASP A 725 5.60 -21.34 -10.60
N GLN A 726 6.80 -20.84 -10.32
CA GLN A 726 7.07 -19.77 -9.33
C GLN A 726 6.60 -18.38 -9.78
N GLN A 727 6.03 -18.24 -10.99
CA GLN A 727 5.56 -16.96 -11.54
C GLN A 727 4.19 -16.50 -11.02
N TYR A 728 3.44 -17.37 -10.33
CA TYR A 728 2.08 -17.07 -9.90
C TYR A 728 2.01 -17.02 -8.37
N VAL A 729 2.64 -15.99 -7.77
CA VAL A 729 2.78 -15.76 -6.32
C VAL A 729 1.98 -14.54 -5.86
N PHE A 730 1.12 -14.68 -4.83
CA PHE A 730 0.38 -13.59 -4.19
C PHE A 730 1.30 -12.61 -3.43
N ASP A 731 1.26 -11.31 -3.82
CA ASP A 731 2.13 -10.24 -3.27
C ASP A 731 1.55 -9.52 -2.02
N GLY A 732 0.47 -10.04 -1.41
CA GLY A 732 0.09 -9.65 -0.04
C GLY A 732 -0.47 -8.23 0.18
N GLN A 733 -0.82 -7.46 -0.85
CA GLN A 733 -1.29 -6.07 -0.64
C GLN A 733 -2.82 -5.95 -0.44
N VAL A 734 -3.18 -5.57 0.77
CA VAL A 734 -4.54 -5.32 1.26
C VAL A 734 -5.13 -4.02 0.65
N PRO A 735 -6.33 -4.00 0.04
CA PRO A 735 -7.04 -2.76 -0.29
C PRO A 735 -7.44 -1.99 0.99
N GLY A 736 -7.34 -0.66 0.94
CA GLY A 736 -7.31 0.16 2.15
C GLY A 736 -8.54 0.15 3.05
N PHE A 737 -9.71 -0.24 2.55
CA PHE A 737 -10.89 -0.28 3.41
C PHE A 737 -11.02 -1.59 4.22
N VAL A 738 -10.22 -2.64 3.96
CA VAL A 738 -10.07 -3.80 4.86
C VAL A 738 -9.50 -3.33 6.21
N ALA A 739 -8.55 -2.39 6.17
CA ALA A 739 -7.95 -1.76 7.35
C ALA A 739 -9.00 -0.93 8.12
N ASN A 740 -10.00 -0.39 7.43
CA ASN A 740 -11.13 0.33 8.05
C ASN A 740 -12.20 -0.60 8.63
N TYR A 741 -12.18 -1.91 8.37
CA TYR A 741 -12.99 -2.82 9.19
C TYR A 741 -12.42 -2.91 10.61
N ASP A 742 -11.09 -2.81 10.76
CA ASP A 742 -10.44 -2.92 12.08
C ASP A 742 -10.67 -1.66 12.94
N THR A 743 -11.06 -0.54 12.32
CA THR A 743 -11.51 0.70 13.01
C THR A 743 -12.98 0.67 13.44
N VAL A 744 -13.78 -0.32 13.01
CA VAL A 744 -15.14 -0.54 13.53
C VAL A 744 -15.06 -0.97 15.01
N PRO A 745 -15.85 -0.41 15.94
CA PRO A 745 -15.75 -0.73 17.37
C PRO A 745 -15.94 -2.23 17.67
N GLN A 746 -15.09 -2.80 18.54
CA GLN A 746 -15.15 -4.22 18.92
C GLN A 746 -16.50 -4.64 19.53
N SER A 747 -17.21 -3.70 20.16
CA SER A 747 -18.57 -3.86 20.68
C SER A 747 -19.62 -4.13 19.59
N MET A 748 -19.33 -3.77 18.34
CA MET A 748 -20.17 -4.06 17.16
C MET A 748 -19.73 -5.35 16.43
N LYS A 749 -18.58 -5.93 16.80
CA LYS A 749 -17.95 -7.10 16.15
C LYS A 749 -18.22 -8.44 16.85
N SER A 750 -18.32 -8.46 18.18
CA SER A 750 -18.43 -9.74 18.92
C SER A 750 -19.65 -9.82 19.83
N ALA A 751 -20.41 -10.92 19.74
CA ALA A 751 -21.41 -11.29 20.74
C ALA A 751 -20.94 -12.49 21.58
N LYS A 752 -21.16 -12.42 22.89
CA LYS A 752 -20.90 -13.50 23.87
C LYS A 752 -21.56 -14.84 23.49
N ARG A 753 -22.62 -14.78 22.68
CA ARG A 753 -23.40 -15.91 22.15
C ARG A 753 -22.62 -16.72 21.10
N ASP A 754 -21.76 -16.06 20.32
CA ASP A 754 -21.00 -16.69 19.23
C ASP A 754 -19.99 -17.72 19.78
N LYS A 755 -19.33 -17.40 20.91
CA LYS A 755 -18.40 -18.30 21.60
C LYS A 755 -19.07 -19.55 22.19
N GLN A 756 -20.37 -19.50 22.50
CA GLN A 756 -21.11 -20.65 23.06
C GLN A 756 -21.55 -21.63 21.95
N VAL A 757 -21.99 -21.10 20.79
CA VAL A 757 -22.33 -21.92 19.62
C VAL A 757 -21.09 -22.65 19.09
N LEU A 758 -19.96 -21.95 19.03
CA LEU A 758 -18.64 -22.49 18.72
C LEU A 758 -18.29 -23.72 19.57
N ALA A 759 -18.37 -23.60 20.89
CA ALA A 759 -18.04 -24.69 21.80
C ALA A 759 -18.97 -25.90 21.63
N MET A 760 -20.26 -25.67 21.34
CA MET A 760 -21.24 -26.72 21.11
C MET A 760 -21.00 -27.50 19.81
N LEU A 761 -20.74 -26.80 18.70
CA LEU A 761 -20.47 -27.44 17.40
C LEU A 761 -19.17 -28.26 17.44
N ASN A 762 -18.13 -27.73 18.08
CA ASN A 762 -16.84 -28.41 18.23
C ASN A 762 -16.93 -29.66 19.11
N ALA A 763 -17.70 -29.61 20.20
CA ALA A 763 -17.95 -30.76 21.05
C ALA A 763 -18.69 -31.87 20.28
N THR A 764 -19.74 -31.50 19.53
CA THR A 764 -20.52 -32.44 18.71
C THR A 764 -19.66 -33.11 17.62
N TRP A 765 -18.76 -32.35 17.00
CA TRP A 765 -17.83 -32.85 15.99
C TRP A 765 -16.83 -33.87 16.59
N ASN A 766 -16.18 -33.51 17.69
CA ASN A 766 -15.19 -34.37 18.34
C ASN A 766 -15.82 -35.69 18.84
N ASP A 767 -17.03 -35.63 19.40
CA ASP A 767 -17.78 -36.82 19.83
C ASP A 767 -18.13 -37.75 18.66
N ASN A 768 -18.37 -37.21 17.47
CA ASN A 768 -18.64 -38.01 16.29
C ASN A 768 -17.38 -38.70 15.74
N ILE A 769 -16.24 -38.00 15.69
CA ILE A 769 -14.95 -38.61 15.32
C ILE A 769 -14.58 -39.74 16.29
N ALA A 770 -14.73 -39.50 17.61
CA ALA A 770 -14.41 -40.49 18.63
C ALA A 770 -15.29 -41.76 18.53
N ARG A 771 -16.58 -41.61 18.19
CA ARG A 771 -17.50 -42.75 18.00
C ARG A 771 -17.19 -43.56 16.73
N ARG A 772 -16.79 -42.91 15.63
CA ARG A 772 -16.42 -43.57 14.37
C ARG A 772 -15.20 -44.48 14.53
N ALA A 773 -14.19 -44.02 15.27
CA ALA A 773 -12.96 -44.78 15.50
C ALA A 773 -13.15 -46.12 16.24
N GLN A 774 -14.34 -46.36 16.82
CA GLN A 774 -14.64 -47.54 17.64
C GLN A 774 -15.51 -48.60 16.92
N GLN A 775 -15.94 -48.38 15.67
CA GLN A 775 -16.86 -49.31 14.97
C GLN A 775 -16.15 -50.19 13.93
N PRO A 776 -16.52 -51.49 13.83
CA PRO A 776 -15.97 -52.39 12.84
C PRO A 776 -16.51 -52.09 11.43
N ALA A 777 -15.67 -52.28 10.40
CA ALA A 777 -16.08 -52.12 9.01
C ALA A 777 -17.21 -53.08 8.63
N ILE A 778 -18.27 -52.54 8.01
CA ILE A 778 -19.39 -53.35 7.49
C ILE A 778 -19.00 -53.90 6.10
N PRO A 779 -19.28 -55.19 5.78
CA PRO A 779 -19.09 -55.74 4.43
C PRO A 779 -19.89 -54.96 3.37
N VAL A 780 -19.27 -54.64 2.24
CA VAL A 780 -19.89 -53.89 1.13
C VAL A 780 -20.54 -54.85 0.13
N ASN A 781 -21.81 -54.64 -0.20
CA ASN A 781 -22.49 -55.35 -1.28
C ASN A 781 -22.13 -54.75 -2.66
N MET A 782 -21.50 -55.54 -3.53
CA MET A 782 -21.03 -55.11 -4.85
C MET A 782 -22.02 -55.46 -6.00
N GLU A 783 -23.23 -55.95 -5.70
CA GLU A 783 -24.22 -56.42 -6.70
C GLU A 783 -24.79 -55.29 -7.57
N SER A 784 -24.91 -54.07 -7.03
CA SER A 784 -25.32 -52.87 -7.77
C SER A 784 -24.59 -51.63 -7.28
N SER A 785 -24.53 -50.60 -8.12
CA SER A 785 -23.96 -49.29 -7.77
C SER A 785 -24.69 -48.67 -6.56
N VAL A 786 -26.01 -48.82 -6.49
CA VAL A 786 -26.84 -48.32 -5.38
C VAL A 786 -26.48 -49.00 -4.06
N ASN A 787 -26.43 -50.33 -4.02
CA ASN A 787 -26.10 -51.07 -2.80
C ASN A 787 -24.68 -50.76 -2.34
N MET A 788 -23.73 -50.74 -3.28
CA MET A 788 -22.33 -50.43 -3.02
C MET A 788 -22.16 -49.03 -2.41
N LEU A 789 -22.80 -48.02 -2.99
CA LEU A 789 -22.71 -46.64 -2.51
C LEU A 789 -23.40 -46.43 -1.16
N GLU A 790 -24.57 -47.04 -0.94
CA GLU A 790 -25.24 -46.97 0.35
C GLU A 790 -24.40 -47.66 1.45
N ASP A 791 -23.82 -48.82 1.19
CA ASP A 791 -22.99 -49.53 2.18
C ASP A 791 -21.68 -48.77 2.48
N ILE A 792 -21.02 -48.23 1.46
CA ILE A 792 -19.78 -47.45 1.62
C ILE A 792 -20.05 -46.15 2.41
N TYR A 793 -21.02 -45.34 1.95
CA TYR A 793 -21.22 -43.99 2.47
C TYR A 793 -22.11 -43.93 3.75
N TYR A 794 -22.97 -44.93 4.03
CA TYR A 794 -23.74 -45.02 5.29
C TYR A 794 -23.21 -46.02 6.30
N GLY A 795 -22.66 -47.16 5.85
CA GLY A 795 -22.25 -48.25 6.75
C GLY A 795 -21.15 -47.87 7.74
N ASN A 796 -20.36 -46.84 7.43
CA ASN A 796 -19.14 -46.53 8.17
C ASN A 796 -19.07 -45.11 8.80
N ASN A 797 -20.07 -44.22 8.64
CA ASN A 797 -19.86 -42.80 8.97
C ASN A 797 -21.12 -42.03 9.45
N PHE A 798 -21.13 -41.66 10.74
CA PHE A 798 -22.11 -40.84 11.50
C PHE A 798 -23.47 -41.50 11.81
N GLN A 799 -23.67 -41.96 13.06
CA GLN A 799 -24.97 -42.44 13.55
C GLN A 799 -25.99 -41.32 13.86
N THR A 800 -25.62 -40.04 13.70
CA THR A 800 -26.47 -38.88 14.02
C THR A 800 -27.13 -38.24 12.80
N ILE A 801 -26.71 -38.57 11.57
CA ILE A 801 -27.32 -38.10 10.33
C ILE A 801 -28.24 -39.21 9.81
N PRO A 802 -29.55 -38.98 9.66
CA PRO A 802 -30.46 -39.99 9.14
C PRO A 802 -30.04 -40.46 7.74
N LYS A 803 -30.15 -41.78 7.47
CA LYS A 803 -30.11 -42.30 6.09
C LYS A 803 -31.16 -41.56 5.26
N PRO A 804 -30.83 -41.07 4.04
CA PRO A 804 -31.70 -40.23 3.28
C PRO A 804 -32.76 -41.17 2.73
N LYS A 805 -34.02 -40.82 2.95
CA LYS A 805 -35.10 -41.69 2.48
C LYS A 805 -35.10 -41.79 0.94
N PHE A 806 -34.62 -40.74 0.28
CA PHE A 806 -34.50 -40.59 -1.17
C PHE A 806 -33.17 -39.91 -1.51
N TRP A 807 -32.56 -40.26 -2.62
CA TRP A 807 -31.35 -39.62 -3.15
C TRP A 807 -31.29 -39.78 -4.68
N LEU A 808 -30.19 -39.40 -5.33
CA LEU A 808 -30.07 -39.40 -6.79
C LEU A 808 -30.39 -40.71 -7.53
N LYS A 809 -30.54 -41.86 -6.86
CA LYS A 809 -31.12 -43.06 -7.49
C LYS A 809 -32.59 -42.85 -7.91
N ASP A 810 -33.31 -42.02 -7.20
CA ASP A 810 -34.72 -41.69 -7.41
C ASP A 810 -34.83 -40.45 -8.33
N ASP A 811 -35.47 -40.59 -9.49
CA ASP A 811 -35.60 -39.50 -10.46
C ASP A 811 -36.41 -38.31 -9.90
N ASP A 812 -37.41 -38.60 -9.08
CA ASP A 812 -38.23 -37.59 -8.40
C ASP A 812 -37.38 -36.75 -7.43
N GLU A 813 -36.38 -37.33 -6.77
CA GLU A 813 -35.49 -36.59 -5.87
C GLU A 813 -34.52 -35.71 -6.67
N PHE A 814 -34.00 -36.19 -7.80
CA PHE A 814 -33.18 -35.38 -8.69
C PHE A 814 -33.98 -34.16 -9.23
N ALA A 815 -35.23 -34.36 -9.64
CA ALA A 815 -36.11 -33.26 -10.04
C ALA A 815 -36.47 -32.32 -8.88
N ARG A 816 -36.79 -32.87 -7.70
CA ARG A 816 -37.09 -32.08 -6.49
C ARG A 816 -35.92 -31.18 -6.11
N GLN A 817 -34.67 -31.62 -6.29
CA GLN A 817 -33.49 -30.80 -5.99
C GLN A 817 -33.34 -29.57 -6.91
N GLN A 818 -33.92 -29.61 -8.12
CA GLN A 818 -34.01 -28.45 -9.02
C GLN A 818 -35.11 -27.44 -8.61
N LEU A 819 -36.00 -27.83 -7.69
CA LEU A 819 -37.13 -27.03 -7.24
C LEU A 819 -36.94 -26.50 -5.81
N ALA A 820 -36.36 -27.31 -4.94
CA ALA A 820 -36.21 -27.04 -3.51
C ALA A 820 -34.98 -27.72 -2.90
N GLY A 821 -33.97 -28.03 -3.72
CA GLY A 821 -32.65 -28.51 -3.28
C GLY A 821 -31.63 -27.39 -3.30
N PHE A 822 -30.35 -27.73 -3.52
CA PHE A 822 -29.27 -26.74 -3.66
C PHE A 822 -29.31 -26.00 -5.01
N MET A 823 -30.04 -26.49 -6.02
CA MET A 823 -30.12 -25.79 -7.32
C MET A 823 -31.52 -25.33 -7.71
N PRO A 824 -32.19 -24.51 -6.88
CA PRO A 824 -33.55 -24.07 -7.16
C PRO A 824 -33.63 -22.88 -8.12
N THR A 825 -32.51 -22.43 -8.70
CA THR A 825 -32.39 -21.14 -9.42
C THR A 825 -32.25 -21.28 -10.94
N LEU A 826 -32.08 -22.49 -11.48
CA LEU A 826 -31.66 -22.69 -12.87
C LEU A 826 -32.79 -23.15 -13.81
N LEU A 827 -33.85 -23.77 -13.28
CA LEU A 827 -34.94 -24.32 -14.10
C LEU A 827 -35.66 -23.19 -14.86
N GLU A 828 -35.77 -23.34 -16.18
CA GLU A 828 -36.45 -22.40 -17.07
C GLU A 828 -37.42 -23.14 -17.99
N ARG A 829 -38.53 -22.48 -18.33
CA ARG A 829 -39.51 -22.97 -19.30
C ARG A 829 -39.01 -22.69 -20.71
N VAL A 830 -39.14 -23.67 -21.61
CA VAL A 830 -38.68 -23.56 -22.99
C VAL A 830 -39.86 -23.63 -23.97
N SER A 831 -39.86 -22.79 -25.00
CA SER A 831 -40.80 -22.92 -26.12
C SER A 831 -40.34 -23.99 -27.10
N THR A 832 -41.20 -24.47 -28.01
CA THR A 832 -40.80 -25.45 -29.03
C THR A 832 -39.68 -24.92 -29.92
N LEU A 833 -39.73 -23.64 -30.31
CA LEU A 833 -38.71 -23.02 -31.15
C LEU A 833 -37.36 -22.92 -30.41
N ASP A 834 -37.39 -22.49 -29.15
CA ASP A 834 -36.17 -22.37 -28.34
C ASP A 834 -35.57 -23.75 -28.03
N PHE A 835 -36.41 -24.78 -27.90
CA PHE A 835 -35.97 -26.16 -27.72
C PHE A 835 -35.23 -26.70 -28.94
N ASP A 836 -35.76 -26.49 -30.15
CA ASP A 836 -35.10 -26.94 -31.39
C ASP A 836 -33.75 -26.24 -31.59
N GLN A 837 -33.69 -24.93 -31.28
CA GLN A 837 -32.43 -24.17 -31.30
C GLN A 837 -31.43 -24.75 -30.28
N LEU A 838 -31.88 -25.01 -29.05
CA LEU A 838 -31.06 -25.56 -27.98
C LEU A 838 -30.52 -26.95 -28.31
N ILE A 839 -31.32 -27.83 -28.93
CA ILE A 839 -30.89 -29.16 -29.41
C ILE A 839 -29.79 -29.03 -30.46
N SER A 840 -29.98 -28.11 -31.43
CA SER A 840 -28.98 -27.83 -32.47
C SER A 840 -27.68 -27.27 -31.87
N GLU A 841 -27.78 -26.31 -30.95
CA GLU A 841 -26.62 -25.70 -30.27
C GLU A 841 -25.89 -26.68 -29.35
N ALA A 842 -26.59 -27.66 -28.78
CA ALA A 842 -26.00 -28.70 -27.95
C ALA A 842 -25.31 -29.82 -28.75
N GLY A 843 -25.45 -29.81 -30.09
CA GLY A 843 -24.93 -30.86 -30.96
C GLY A 843 -25.60 -32.22 -30.74
N ILE A 844 -26.87 -32.24 -30.33
CA ILE A 844 -27.63 -33.47 -30.14
C ILE A 844 -28.18 -33.92 -31.50
N ALA A 845 -27.86 -35.14 -31.93
CA ALA A 845 -28.35 -35.68 -33.20
C ALA A 845 -29.87 -35.89 -33.19
N ASP A 846 -30.54 -35.75 -34.34
CA ASP A 846 -32.00 -35.89 -34.48
C ASP A 846 -32.54 -37.20 -33.89
N ALA A 847 -31.78 -38.30 -34.04
CA ALA A 847 -32.14 -39.61 -33.49
C ALA A 847 -32.15 -39.64 -31.96
N ASP A 848 -31.25 -38.89 -31.31
CA ASP A 848 -31.19 -38.76 -29.84
C ASP A 848 -32.21 -37.72 -29.34
N ALA A 849 -32.45 -36.64 -30.08
CA ALA A 849 -33.55 -35.70 -29.79
C ALA A 849 -34.93 -36.39 -29.81
N ALA A 850 -35.13 -37.34 -30.73
CA ALA A 850 -36.33 -38.16 -30.77
C ALA A 850 -36.49 -39.07 -29.52
N ARG A 851 -35.41 -39.42 -28.80
CA ARG A 851 -35.48 -40.20 -27.55
C ARG A 851 -36.04 -39.37 -26.41
N LEU A 852 -35.72 -38.08 -26.32
CA LEU A 852 -36.32 -37.16 -25.32
C LEU A 852 -37.84 -37.12 -25.45
N SER A 853 -38.32 -37.08 -26.69
CA SER A 853 -39.75 -37.00 -27.01
C SER A 853 -40.54 -38.27 -26.64
N ARG A 854 -39.89 -39.41 -26.42
CA ARG A 854 -40.55 -40.66 -25.99
C ARG A 854 -41.05 -40.60 -24.55
N HIS A 855 -40.43 -39.78 -23.71
CA HIS A 855 -40.75 -39.64 -22.30
C HIS A 855 -41.75 -38.51 -22.02
N GLY A 856 -42.07 -37.71 -23.03
CA GLY A 856 -43.01 -36.59 -22.94
C GLY A 856 -42.52 -35.39 -23.74
N THR A 857 -43.36 -34.37 -23.84
CA THR A 857 -42.94 -33.08 -24.41
C THR A 857 -42.02 -32.38 -23.42
N VAL A 858 -40.79 -32.07 -23.84
CA VAL A 858 -39.88 -31.25 -23.04
C VAL A 858 -40.48 -29.86 -22.90
N GLN A 859 -40.65 -29.42 -21.66
CA GLN A 859 -41.26 -28.13 -21.33
C GLN A 859 -40.32 -27.25 -20.50
N TYR A 860 -39.35 -27.86 -19.82
CA TYR A 860 -38.40 -27.16 -18.96
C TYR A 860 -36.99 -27.70 -19.16
N VAL A 861 -36.00 -26.83 -18.97
CA VAL A 861 -34.59 -27.18 -19.06
C VAL A 861 -33.81 -26.58 -17.88
N ALA A 862 -32.71 -27.21 -17.53
CA ALA A 862 -31.69 -26.62 -16.65
C ALA A 862 -30.36 -26.60 -17.40
N ASN A 863 -29.94 -25.41 -17.81
CA ASN A 863 -28.76 -25.20 -18.64
C ASN A 863 -27.57 -24.73 -17.78
N TYR A 864 -26.82 -25.69 -17.23
CA TYR A 864 -25.64 -25.41 -16.41
C TYR A 864 -24.47 -24.90 -17.26
N ARG A 865 -24.41 -25.35 -18.52
CA ARG A 865 -23.41 -24.97 -19.51
C ARG A 865 -23.27 -23.46 -19.67
N ARG A 866 -24.39 -22.73 -19.60
CA ARG A 866 -24.46 -21.25 -19.60
C ARG A 866 -23.41 -20.57 -18.71
N TYR A 867 -23.15 -21.13 -17.54
CA TYR A 867 -22.18 -20.57 -16.59
C TYR A 867 -20.89 -21.37 -16.57
N LEU A 868 -20.99 -22.69 -16.55
CA LEU A 868 -19.85 -23.54 -16.32
C LEU A 868 -18.89 -23.60 -17.51
N GLU A 869 -19.28 -23.26 -18.75
CA GLU A 869 -18.35 -23.19 -19.89
C GLU A 869 -17.15 -22.28 -19.62
N ALA A 870 -17.30 -21.28 -18.76
CA ALA A 870 -16.21 -20.42 -18.37
C ALA A 870 -15.12 -21.13 -17.55
N CYS A 871 -15.46 -22.19 -16.81
CA CYS A 871 -14.48 -22.96 -16.04
C CYS A 871 -13.72 -23.91 -16.98
N THR A 872 -12.59 -23.42 -17.48
CA THR A 872 -11.72 -24.10 -18.45
C THR A 872 -10.56 -24.83 -17.80
N VAL A 873 -10.37 -24.68 -16.49
CA VAL A 873 -9.30 -25.29 -15.71
C VAL A 873 -9.91 -26.18 -14.62
N THR A 874 -9.39 -27.41 -14.49
CA THR A 874 -9.70 -28.34 -13.41
C THR A 874 -8.41 -28.86 -12.77
N PRO A 875 -8.42 -29.26 -11.49
CA PRO A 875 -7.31 -30.00 -10.89
C PRO A 875 -7.03 -31.31 -11.65
N VAL A 876 -5.81 -31.83 -11.53
CA VAL A 876 -5.39 -33.07 -12.20
C VAL A 876 -6.35 -34.20 -11.87
N ASP A 877 -6.74 -34.96 -12.91
CA ASP A 877 -7.68 -36.09 -12.87
C ASP A 877 -9.15 -35.75 -12.50
N CYS A 878 -9.43 -34.51 -12.08
CA CYS A 878 -10.79 -34.05 -11.76
C CYS A 878 -11.57 -33.65 -13.00
N TYR A 879 -12.88 -33.91 -12.96
CA TYR A 879 -13.80 -33.64 -14.05
C TYR A 879 -14.97 -32.79 -13.55
N LEU A 880 -15.25 -31.70 -14.28
CA LEU A 880 -16.41 -30.85 -14.08
C LEU A 880 -17.26 -30.86 -15.35
N ALA A 881 -18.35 -31.64 -15.33
CA ALA A 881 -19.32 -31.66 -16.42
C ALA A 881 -19.92 -30.27 -16.69
N LYS A 882 -20.45 -30.06 -17.90
CA LYS A 882 -21.20 -28.85 -18.32
C LYS A 882 -22.63 -29.23 -18.75
N PRO A 883 -23.49 -29.67 -17.80
CA PRO A 883 -24.73 -30.35 -18.14
C PRO A 883 -25.76 -29.48 -18.85
N LEU A 884 -26.53 -30.10 -19.72
CA LEU A 884 -27.84 -29.65 -20.17
C LEU A 884 -28.87 -30.72 -19.79
N VAL A 885 -29.86 -30.33 -18.98
CA VAL A 885 -30.87 -31.25 -18.44
C VAL A 885 -32.25 -30.90 -18.97
N PHE A 886 -32.99 -31.92 -19.40
CA PHE A 886 -34.32 -31.77 -19.98
C PHE A 886 -35.38 -32.36 -19.06
N PHE A 887 -36.49 -31.65 -18.90
CA PHE A 887 -37.61 -32.05 -18.06
C PHE A 887 -38.96 -31.98 -18.78
N THR A 888 -39.86 -32.87 -18.38
CA THR A 888 -41.28 -32.87 -18.75
C THR A 888 -42.16 -32.78 -17.50
N VAL A 889 -43.47 -32.57 -17.68
CA VAL A 889 -44.46 -32.61 -16.61
C VAL A 889 -45.31 -33.86 -16.77
N ASN A 890 -45.41 -34.64 -15.71
CA ASN A 890 -46.31 -35.78 -15.68
C ASN A 890 -47.77 -35.31 -15.58
N ASN A 891 -48.55 -35.56 -16.63
CA ASN A 891 -49.94 -35.12 -16.73
C ASN A 891 -50.90 -35.75 -15.69
N ASN A 892 -50.49 -36.82 -15.00
CA ASN A 892 -51.35 -37.53 -14.05
C ASN A 892 -51.27 -36.98 -12.62
N ASN A 893 -50.11 -36.49 -12.20
CA ASN A 893 -49.85 -35.99 -10.85
C ASN A 893 -49.26 -34.57 -10.81
N ASN A 894 -49.04 -33.96 -11.98
CA ASN A 894 -48.40 -32.67 -12.16
C ASN A 894 -47.03 -32.57 -11.48
N GLU A 895 -46.19 -33.60 -11.60
CA GLU A 895 -44.81 -33.59 -11.09
C GLU A 895 -43.79 -33.36 -12.21
N LEU A 896 -42.67 -32.71 -11.88
CA LEU A 896 -41.56 -32.50 -12.79
C LEU A 896 -40.73 -33.79 -12.90
N MET A 897 -40.43 -34.24 -14.13
CA MET A 897 -39.66 -35.46 -14.37
C MET A 897 -38.45 -35.19 -15.28
N PRO A 898 -37.26 -35.72 -14.95
CA PRO A 898 -36.10 -35.64 -15.82
C PRO A 898 -36.25 -36.64 -16.98
N VAL A 899 -35.98 -36.21 -18.21
CA VAL A 899 -36.12 -37.05 -19.42
C VAL A 899 -34.81 -37.23 -20.20
N GLY A 900 -33.80 -36.41 -19.91
CA GLY A 900 -32.45 -36.64 -20.42
C GLY A 900 -31.42 -35.65 -19.89
N ILE A 901 -30.16 -36.06 -19.94
CA ILE A 901 -28.98 -35.28 -19.53
C ILE A 901 -27.92 -35.41 -20.63
N GLN A 902 -27.37 -34.29 -21.08
CA GLN A 902 -26.13 -34.26 -21.85
C GLN A 902 -25.03 -33.61 -21.01
N LEU A 903 -23.99 -34.34 -20.67
CA LEU A 903 -22.94 -33.86 -19.75
C LEU A 903 -22.00 -32.83 -20.41
N ASP A 904 -21.63 -33.03 -21.67
CA ASP A 904 -20.73 -32.14 -22.42
C ASP A 904 -21.27 -31.88 -23.84
N HIS A 905 -20.86 -30.77 -24.45
CA HIS A 905 -21.34 -30.38 -25.79
C HIS A 905 -20.93 -31.45 -26.83
N GLY A 906 -21.90 -31.94 -27.59
CA GLY A 906 -21.70 -33.04 -28.55
C GLY A 906 -21.41 -34.41 -27.90
N GLY A 907 -21.58 -34.52 -26.57
CA GLY A 907 -21.45 -35.77 -25.83
C GLY A 907 -22.72 -36.63 -25.89
N GLU A 908 -22.63 -37.83 -25.29
CA GLU A 908 -23.74 -38.78 -25.21
C GLU A 908 -24.95 -38.20 -24.47
N LEU A 909 -26.15 -38.51 -24.97
CA LEU A 909 -27.41 -38.22 -24.30
C LEU A 909 -27.83 -39.40 -23.41
N PHE A 910 -27.81 -39.18 -22.09
CA PHE A 910 -28.24 -40.14 -21.09
C PHE A 910 -29.75 -40.01 -20.87
N THR A 911 -30.49 -41.12 -20.88
CA THR A 911 -31.96 -41.16 -20.67
C THR A 911 -32.33 -42.23 -19.64
N PRO A 912 -33.44 -42.07 -18.89
CA PRO A 912 -33.84 -43.04 -17.85
C PRO A 912 -34.06 -44.49 -18.36
N ASP A 913 -34.36 -44.64 -19.65
CA ASP A 913 -34.63 -45.93 -20.32
C ASP A 913 -33.44 -46.48 -21.12
N MET A 914 -32.26 -45.87 -21.01
CA MET A 914 -31.08 -46.33 -21.75
C MET A 914 -30.59 -47.70 -21.27
N ASP A 915 -29.88 -48.42 -22.14
CA ASP A 915 -29.17 -49.63 -21.74
C ASP A 915 -28.19 -49.29 -20.59
N ASN A 916 -28.19 -50.12 -19.54
CA ASN A 916 -27.38 -49.91 -18.34
C ASN A 916 -27.72 -48.63 -17.54
N ALA A 917 -28.99 -48.19 -17.55
CA ALA A 917 -29.44 -47.00 -16.80
C ALA A 917 -29.06 -47.03 -15.30
N GLU A 918 -29.07 -48.19 -14.65
CA GLU A 918 -28.69 -48.33 -13.22
C GLU A 918 -27.29 -47.77 -12.91
N ASN A 919 -26.37 -47.78 -13.88
CA ASN A 919 -25.04 -47.18 -13.75
C ASN A 919 -24.90 -45.87 -14.53
N ALA A 920 -25.27 -45.86 -15.82
CA ALA A 920 -25.02 -44.72 -16.71
C ALA A 920 -25.92 -43.50 -16.40
N TRP A 921 -27.22 -43.73 -16.19
CA TRP A 921 -28.16 -42.65 -15.82
C TRP A 921 -27.89 -42.14 -14.41
N LEU A 922 -27.58 -43.05 -13.47
CA LEU A 922 -27.19 -42.68 -12.10
C LEU A 922 -25.93 -41.81 -12.09
N LEU A 923 -24.87 -42.19 -12.82
CA LEU A 923 -23.63 -41.43 -12.89
C LEU A 923 -23.83 -40.07 -13.58
N ALA A 924 -24.67 -39.99 -14.62
CA ALA A 924 -25.02 -38.72 -15.26
C ALA A 924 -25.72 -37.75 -14.30
N LYS A 925 -26.63 -38.25 -13.45
CA LYS A 925 -27.25 -37.44 -12.38
C LYS A 925 -26.21 -36.98 -11.34
N MET A 926 -25.29 -37.86 -10.92
CA MET A 926 -24.22 -37.50 -9.98
C MET A 926 -23.28 -36.41 -10.52
N GLN A 927 -22.82 -36.57 -11.77
CA GLN A 927 -21.97 -35.57 -12.44
C GLN A 927 -22.70 -34.23 -12.59
N THR A 928 -24.01 -34.29 -12.90
CA THR A 928 -24.85 -33.09 -12.97
C THR A 928 -24.96 -32.39 -11.62
N ASN A 929 -25.17 -33.16 -10.55
CA ASN A 929 -25.22 -32.60 -9.21
C ASN A 929 -23.88 -32.03 -8.76
N CYS A 930 -22.75 -32.64 -9.12
CA CYS A 930 -21.43 -32.08 -8.84
C CYS A 930 -21.18 -30.75 -9.56
N ALA A 931 -21.60 -30.67 -10.84
CA ALA A 931 -21.56 -29.44 -11.60
C ALA A 931 -22.45 -28.36 -10.96
N GLY A 932 -23.64 -28.75 -10.52
CA GLY A 932 -24.56 -27.88 -9.81
C GLY A 932 -24.05 -27.44 -8.45
N GLN A 933 -23.38 -28.29 -7.68
CA GLN A 933 -22.80 -27.94 -6.39
C GLN A 933 -21.69 -26.88 -6.56
N SER A 934 -20.87 -27.01 -7.62
CA SER A 934 -19.87 -26.00 -7.96
C SER A 934 -20.53 -24.65 -8.30
N LEU A 935 -21.59 -24.67 -9.11
CA LEU A 935 -22.34 -23.47 -9.48
C LEU A 935 -23.06 -22.83 -8.28
N HIS A 936 -23.64 -23.66 -7.43
CA HIS A 936 -24.31 -23.27 -6.20
C HIS A 936 -23.37 -22.56 -5.25
N ASP A 937 -22.33 -23.26 -4.78
CA ASP A 937 -21.49 -22.77 -3.69
C ASP A 937 -20.72 -21.52 -4.11
N VAL A 938 -20.22 -21.48 -5.33
CA VAL A 938 -19.31 -20.42 -5.79
C VAL A 938 -20.06 -19.25 -6.40
N GLY A 939 -21.12 -19.55 -7.16
CA GLY A 939 -21.93 -18.58 -7.88
C GLY A 939 -23.08 -18.05 -7.04
N PHE A 940 -24.09 -18.88 -6.80
CA PHE A 940 -25.33 -18.44 -6.15
C PHE A 940 -25.18 -18.15 -4.65
N HIS A 941 -24.29 -18.84 -3.96
CA HIS A 941 -24.00 -18.64 -2.55
C HIS A 941 -22.85 -17.65 -2.37
N GLN A 942 -21.60 -18.04 -2.64
CA GLN A 942 -20.44 -17.20 -2.34
C GLN A 942 -20.48 -15.84 -3.06
N LEU A 943 -20.70 -15.78 -4.38
CA LEU A 943 -20.76 -14.51 -5.11
C LEU A 943 -22.04 -13.71 -4.77
N LEU A 944 -23.22 -14.27 -5.03
CA LEU A 944 -24.46 -13.48 -4.99
C LEU A 944 -24.96 -13.16 -3.57
N THR A 945 -24.59 -13.94 -2.54
CA THR A 945 -25.00 -13.63 -1.16
C THR A 945 -23.85 -13.05 -0.35
N HIS A 946 -22.66 -13.65 -0.35
CA HIS A 946 -21.58 -13.19 0.53
C HIS A 946 -20.78 -12.03 -0.07
N GLN A 947 -20.31 -12.12 -1.31
CA GLN A 947 -19.45 -11.09 -1.91
C GLN A 947 -20.23 -9.80 -2.21
N ILE A 948 -21.46 -9.90 -2.73
CA ILE A 948 -22.33 -8.74 -2.92
C ILE A 948 -22.73 -8.12 -1.57
N CYS A 949 -23.05 -8.91 -0.54
CA CYS A 949 -23.35 -8.38 0.79
C CYS A 949 -22.14 -7.65 1.39
N ALA A 950 -20.94 -8.22 1.25
CA ALA A 950 -19.72 -7.55 1.64
C ALA A 950 -19.60 -6.21 0.92
N MET A 951 -19.77 -6.16 -0.41
CA MET A 951 -19.72 -4.91 -1.19
C MET A 951 -20.70 -3.85 -0.66
N VAL A 952 -21.94 -4.22 -0.33
CA VAL A 952 -22.92 -3.31 0.28
C VAL A 952 -22.49 -2.87 1.68
N SER A 953 -22.04 -3.81 2.51
CA SER A 953 -21.50 -3.56 3.85
C SER A 953 -20.38 -2.52 3.81
N ILE A 954 -19.44 -2.70 2.90
CA ILE A 954 -18.28 -1.83 2.72
C ILE A 954 -18.70 -0.41 2.37
N ALA A 955 -19.62 -0.25 1.42
CA ALA A 955 -20.15 1.06 1.08
C ALA A 955 -20.85 1.70 2.29
N LEU A 956 -21.70 0.92 2.97
CA LEU A 956 -22.50 1.35 4.12
C LEU A 956 -21.63 1.79 5.31
N PHE A 957 -20.51 1.10 5.55
CA PHE A 957 -19.58 1.36 6.66
C PHE A 957 -18.40 2.26 6.28
N SER A 958 -18.35 2.79 5.06
CA SER A 958 -17.19 3.59 4.63
C SER A 958 -17.16 4.97 5.30
N GLU A 959 -15.95 5.44 5.59
CA GLU A 959 -15.73 6.76 6.20
C GLU A 959 -16.35 7.89 5.38
N GLU A 960 -16.30 7.79 4.06
CA GLU A 960 -16.91 8.77 3.14
C GLU A 960 -18.42 8.96 3.36
N VAL A 961 -19.10 7.88 3.74
CA VAL A 961 -20.53 7.85 4.04
C VAL A 961 -20.79 8.27 5.48
N PHE A 962 -19.96 7.81 6.44
CA PHE A 962 -20.14 8.13 7.85
C PHE A 962 -19.78 9.55 8.24
N ASN A 963 -18.82 10.17 7.56
CA ASN A 963 -18.31 11.47 7.94
C ASN A 963 -19.25 12.60 7.45
N PRO A 964 -19.97 13.27 8.37
CA PRO A 964 -20.89 14.34 7.99
C PRO A 964 -20.18 15.56 7.39
N ASN A 965 -18.87 15.67 7.58
CA ASN A 965 -18.03 16.79 7.16
C ASN A 965 -17.40 16.61 5.78
N ILE A 966 -17.75 15.56 5.03
CA ILE A 966 -17.39 15.45 3.61
C ILE A 966 -18.42 16.24 2.78
N PRO A 967 -18.06 16.92 1.68
CA PRO A 967 -19.06 17.60 0.84
C PRO A 967 -19.91 16.61 0.02
N PRO A 968 -21.23 16.82 -0.16
CA PRO A 968 -22.02 17.96 0.34
C PRO A 968 -22.43 17.77 1.80
N TYR A 969 -22.07 18.64 2.73
CA TYR A 969 -22.18 18.39 4.18
C TYR A 969 -23.58 17.94 4.69
N SER A 970 -23.59 17.12 5.74
CA SER A 970 -24.81 16.68 6.46
C SER A 970 -24.72 17.01 7.95
N ILE A 971 -25.86 17.18 8.63
CA ILE A 971 -25.90 17.62 10.03
C ILE A 971 -25.73 16.51 11.07
N GLU A 972 -25.97 15.24 10.69
CA GLU A 972 -25.85 14.08 11.57
C GLU A 972 -24.95 13.01 10.93
N PRO A 973 -24.20 12.19 11.69
CA PRO A 973 -23.46 11.05 11.13
C PRO A 973 -24.41 10.01 10.53
N PHE A 974 -24.01 9.34 9.45
CA PHE A 974 -24.88 8.35 8.78
C PHE A 974 -25.26 7.16 9.69
N GLN A 975 -24.55 6.94 10.79
CA GLN A 975 -24.90 5.96 11.83
C GLN A 975 -26.29 6.22 12.46
N GLN A 976 -26.73 7.48 12.45
CA GLN A 976 -28.06 7.85 12.92
C GLN A 976 -29.14 7.74 11.85
N HIS A 977 -28.73 7.61 10.58
CA HIS A 977 -29.60 7.59 9.43
C HIS A 977 -30.56 6.38 9.46
N PRO A 978 -31.86 6.55 9.12
CA PRO A 978 -32.83 5.47 9.14
C PRO A 978 -32.43 4.28 8.27
N VAL A 979 -31.92 4.52 7.05
CA VAL A 979 -31.48 3.45 6.13
C VAL A 979 -30.28 2.70 6.68
N PHE A 980 -29.38 3.36 7.40
CA PHE A 980 -28.26 2.68 8.06
C PHE A 980 -28.77 1.73 9.15
N LYS A 981 -29.65 2.21 10.03
CA LYS A 981 -30.25 1.40 11.10
C LYS A 981 -31.04 0.21 10.55
N LEU A 982 -31.69 0.39 9.41
CA LEU A 982 -32.40 -0.66 8.69
C LEU A 982 -31.45 -1.74 8.15
N LEU A 983 -30.38 -1.34 7.45
CA LEU A 983 -29.49 -2.27 6.74
C LEU A 983 -28.39 -2.89 7.61
N GLN A 984 -27.92 -2.18 8.63
CA GLN A 984 -26.85 -2.63 9.53
C GLN A 984 -26.98 -4.10 9.99
N PRO A 985 -28.13 -4.57 10.54
CA PRO A 985 -28.25 -5.95 11.02
C PRO A 985 -28.10 -7.00 9.91
N HIS A 986 -28.32 -6.63 8.65
CA HIS A 986 -28.25 -7.54 7.50
C HIS A 986 -26.84 -7.67 6.90
N VAL A 987 -25.92 -6.73 7.15
CA VAL A 987 -24.65 -6.66 6.42
C VAL A 987 -23.39 -6.58 7.31
N VAL A 988 -23.52 -6.35 8.62
CA VAL A 988 -22.39 -6.02 9.52
C VAL A 988 -21.30 -7.12 9.64
N LYS A 989 -21.66 -8.40 9.50
CA LYS A 989 -20.71 -9.53 9.64
C LYS A 989 -20.12 -10.04 8.31
N ALA A 990 -20.65 -9.59 7.17
CA ALA A 990 -20.28 -10.14 5.86
C ALA A 990 -18.79 -9.97 5.54
N VAL A 991 -18.21 -8.83 5.92
CA VAL A 991 -16.80 -8.50 5.68
C VAL A 991 -15.85 -9.40 6.50
N GLU A 992 -16.18 -9.63 7.78
CA GLU A 992 -15.38 -10.49 8.67
C GLU A 992 -15.38 -11.94 8.20
N PHE A 993 -16.54 -12.44 7.79
CA PHE A 993 -16.62 -13.77 7.18
C PHE A 993 -15.75 -13.87 5.94
N GLN A 994 -15.79 -12.88 5.04
CA GLN A 994 -14.94 -12.90 3.84
C GLN A 994 -13.44 -12.85 4.15
N LYS A 995 -13.00 -12.14 5.19
CA LYS A 995 -11.59 -12.16 5.63
C LYS A 995 -11.12 -13.60 5.93
N SER A 996 -11.98 -14.43 6.52
CA SER A 996 -11.64 -15.84 6.83
C SER A 996 -11.60 -16.75 5.60
N ILE A 997 -12.42 -16.47 4.59
CA ILE A 997 -12.52 -17.27 3.36
C ILE A 997 -11.30 -17.10 2.46
N TYR A 998 -10.72 -15.89 2.44
CA TYR A 998 -9.55 -15.59 1.63
C TYR A 998 -8.22 -15.65 2.40
N ASN A 999 -8.26 -15.46 3.71
CA ASN A 999 -7.13 -15.33 4.64
C ASN A 999 -5.79 -14.89 4.03
N GLN A 1000 -5.53 -13.58 4.09
CA GLN A 1000 -4.31 -12.95 3.58
C GLN A 1000 -3.02 -13.31 4.34
N ASP A 1001 -3.13 -13.73 5.60
CA ASP A 1001 -1.97 -13.98 6.46
C ASP A 1001 -1.29 -15.32 6.13
N TYR A 1002 -1.92 -16.12 5.26
CA TYR A 1002 -1.36 -17.36 4.76
C TYR A 1002 -0.27 -17.11 3.72
N ASN A 1003 0.99 -17.40 4.09
CA ASN A 1003 2.12 -17.41 3.15
C ASN A 1003 2.37 -18.83 2.61
N PRO A 1004 2.11 -19.11 1.32
CA PRO A 1004 2.29 -20.43 0.76
C PRO A 1004 3.76 -20.84 0.53
N TYR A 1005 4.74 -19.99 0.86
CA TYR A 1005 6.18 -20.22 0.64
C TYR A 1005 7.02 -20.27 1.91
N ALA A 1006 6.43 -20.13 3.10
CA ALA A 1006 7.15 -20.20 4.37
C ALA A 1006 7.89 -21.55 4.59
N SER A 1007 7.52 -22.60 3.83
CA SER A 1007 8.24 -23.87 3.70
C SER A 1007 7.80 -24.63 2.43
N SER A 1008 8.29 -25.84 2.17
CA SER A 1008 7.78 -26.66 1.06
C SER A 1008 6.37 -27.16 1.39
N PHE A 1009 5.43 -27.04 0.46
CA PHE A 1009 4.13 -27.70 0.59
C PHE A 1009 4.38 -29.21 0.81
N PRO A 1010 3.79 -29.82 1.86
CA PRO A 1010 2.70 -29.33 2.71
C PRO A 1010 3.09 -28.81 4.11
N LYS A 1011 4.38 -28.58 4.39
CA LYS A 1011 4.88 -28.10 5.71
C LYS A 1011 4.53 -26.64 6.02
N THR A 1012 4.08 -25.87 5.03
CA THR A 1012 3.64 -24.46 5.14
C THR A 1012 2.49 -24.23 6.13
N ARG A 1013 1.80 -25.30 6.50
CA ARG A 1013 0.54 -25.30 7.26
C ARG A 1013 0.69 -25.14 8.78
N VAL A 1014 1.88 -25.37 9.34
CA VAL A 1014 2.07 -25.42 10.83
C VAL A 1014 2.70 -24.14 11.38
N THR A 1015 3.33 -23.34 10.54
CA THR A 1015 4.16 -22.20 10.94
C THR A 1015 3.53 -20.82 10.73
N ASN A 1016 2.41 -20.69 10.00
CA ASN A 1016 1.96 -19.38 9.48
C ASN A 1016 0.43 -19.18 9.35
N GLY A 1017 -0.35 -19.45 10.40
CA GLY A 1017 -1.79 -19.20 10.44
C GLY A 1017 -2.68 -20.26 9.76
N ALA A 1018 -4.00 -20.18 9.94
CA ALA A 1018 -4.96 -21.17 9.43
C ALA A 1018 -5.45 -20.80 8.02
N PRO A 1019 -5.16 -21.55 6.94
CA PRO A 1019 -5.55 -21.18 5.57
C PRO A 1019 -7.07 -21.03 5.39
N GLY A 1020 -7.48 -20.06 4.58
CA GLY A 1020 -8.84 -19.86 4.09
C GLY A 1020 -9.16 -20.73 2.86
N ALA A 1021 -10.45 -20.80 2.52
CA ALA A 1021 -10.98 -21.72 1.50
C ALA A 1021 -10.38 -21.52 0.09
N TYR A 1022 -10.07 -20.27 -0.31
CA TYR A 1022 -9.48 -19.93 -1.61
C TYR A 1022 -7.95 -20.00 -1.65
N ASN A 1023 -7.27 -20.23 -0.52
CA ASN A 1023 -5.82 -20.32 -0.54
C ASN A 1023 -5.34 -21.60 -1.24
N ILE A 1024 -4.20 -21.50 -1.90
CA ILE A 1024 -3.59 -22.59 -2.67
C ILE A 1024 -3.43 -23.88 -1.84
N GLY A 1025 -3.93 -24.98 -2.39
CA GLY A 1025 -3.86 -26.32 -1.80
C GLY A 1025 -4.79 -26.53 -0.60
N PHE A 1026 -5.85 -25.72 -0.48
CA PHE A 1026 -6.86 -25.82 0.59
C PHE A 1026 -8.26 -26.15 0.04
N ILE A 1027 -9.36 -25.76 0.73
CA ILE A 1027 -10.71 -26.32 0.50
C ILE A 1027 -11.10 -26.41 -0.99
N TYR A 1028 -11.05 -25.31 -1.74
CA TYR A 1028 -11.48 -25.35 -3.14
C TYR A 1028 -10.54 -26.18 -4.03
N ASP A 1029 -9.24 -26.22 -3.77
CA ASP A 1029 -8.31 -27.08 -4.53
C ASP A 1029 -8.41 -28.56 -4.15
N LEU A 1030 -8.80 -28.85 -2.90
CA LEU A 1030 -8.85 -30.22 -2.37
C LEU A 1030 -10.15 -30.93 -2.71
N ILE A 1031 -11.27 -30.21 -2.70
CA ILE A 1031 -12.60 -30.83 -2.75
C ILE A 1031 -13.52 -30.27 -3.84
N PHE A 1032 -13.09 -29.40 -4.74
CA PHE A 1032 -13.94 -28.96 -5.89
C PHE A 1032 -13.37 -29.42 -7.24
N SER A 1033 -14.25 -29.94 -8.11
CA SER A 1033 -13.87 -30.40 -9.46
C SER A 1033 -13.26 -29.31 -10.34
N CYS A 1034 -13.57 -28.02 -10.13
CA CYS A 1034 -12.97 -26.90 -10.86
C CYS A 1034 -11.79 -26.24 -10.15
N GLY A 1035 -11.46 -26.66 -8.92
CA GLY A 1035 -10.46 -25.98 -8.11
C GLY A 1035 -10.79 -24.51 -7.85
N ARG A 1036 -9.90 -23.78 -7.17
CA ARG A 1036 -10.11 -22.34 -6.94
C ARG A 1036 -10.07 -21.50 -8.23
N ILE A 1037 -9.32 -21.93 -9.24
CA ILE A 1037 -9.18 -21.19 -10.52
C ILE A 1037 -10.50 -21.21 -11.31
N GLY A 1038 -11.07 -22.39 -11.52
CA GLY A 1038 -12.36 -22.49 -12.21
C GLY A 1038 -13.48 -21.81 -11.42
N ASN A 1039 -13.35 -21.72 -10.09
CA ASN A 1039 -14.27 -20.93 -9.26
C ASN A 1039 -14.20 -19.43 -9.59
N TYR A 1040 -13.01 -18.85 -9.76
CA TYR A 1040 -12.88 -17.45 -10.18
C TYR A 1040 -13.44 -17.22 -11.58
N GLN A 1041 -13.18 -18.14 -12.52
CA GLN A 1041 -13.72 -18.06 -13.88
C GLN A 1041 -15.26 -18.07 -13.89
N LEU A 1042 -15.86 -18.89 -13.02
CA LEU A 1042 -17.31 -18.92 -12.83
C LEU A 1042 -17.84 -17.59 -12.29
N GLN A 1043 -17.22 -17.04 -11.25
CA GLN A 1043 -17.63 -15.77 -10.65
C GLN A 1043 -17.51 -14.62 -11.64
N ASP A 1044 -16.41 -14.57 -12.40
CA ASP A 1044 -16.20 -13.57 -13.43
C ASP A 1044 -17.27 -13.70 -14.53
N LYS A 1045 -17.58 -14.92 -14.98
CA LYS A 1045 -18.65 -15.15 -15.95
C LYS A 1045 -20.00 -14.67 -15.42
N MET A 1046 -20.34 -14.95 -14.17
CA MET A 1046 -21.64 -14.55 -13.62
C MET A 1046 -21.76 -13.05 -13.39
N PHE A 1047 -20.71 -12.39 -12.89
CA PHE A 1047 -20.77 -10.97 -12.55
C PHE A 1047 -20.60 -10.04 -13.76
N TYR A 1048 -19.73 -10.40 -14.72
CA TYR A 1048 -19.42 -9.57 -15.88
C TYR A 1048 -20.29 -9.87 -17.11
N ASP A 1049 -21.30 -10.73 -17.00
CA ASP A 1049 -22.29 -10.96 -18.05
C ASP A 1049 -23.23 -9.75 -18.20
N ASN A 1050 -22.75 -8.72 -18.92
CA ASN A 1050 -23.44 -7.43 -19.07
C ASN A 1050 -24.84 -7.54 -19.70
N ASP A 1051 -25.10 -8.61 -20.44
CA ASP A 1051 -26.40 -8.83 -21.10
C ASP A 1051 -27.42 -9.46 -20.14
N ARG A 1052 -26.99 -10.11 -19.04
CA ARG A 1052 -27.87 -10.93 -18.20
C ARG A 1052 -27.75 -10.71 -16.69
N PHE A 1053 -26.71 -10.06 -16.19
CA PHE A 1053 -26.58 -9.73 -14.77
C PHE A 1053 -27.03 -8.29 -14.50
N ARG A 1054 -28.17 -8.17 -13.83
CA ARG A 1054 -28.62 -6.93 -13.18
C ARG A 1054 -29.12 -7.30 -11.79
N PHE A 1055 -28.67 -6.58 -10.77
CA PHE A 1055 -28.92 -6.92 -9.38
C PHE A 1055 -30.42 -6.99 -9.06
N LEU A 1056 -31.20 -6.04 -9.56
CA LEU A 1056 -32.65 -6.02 -9.32
C LEU A 1056 -33.41 -7.10 -10.10
N ASP A 1057 -32.84 -7.63 -11.19
CA ASP A 1057 -33.45 -8.74 -11.96
C ASP A 1057 -33.37 -10.08 -11.20
N LEU A 1058 -32.62 -10.13 -10.10
CA LEU A 1058 -32.55 -11.29 -9.21
C LEU A 1058 -33.74 -11.38 -8.24
N ALA A 1059 -34.58 -10.34 -8.17
CA ALA A 1059 -35.80 -10.37 -7.37
C ALA A 1059 -36.67 -11.55 -7.81
N ILE A 1060 -37.10 -12.39 -6.87
CA ILE A 1060 -37.89 -13.61 -7.18
C ILE A 1060 -39.05 -13.39 -8.14
N PRO A 1061 -39.88 -12.33 -8.02
CA PRO A 1061 -40.94 -12.09 -9.00
C PRO A 1061 -40.38 -11.94 -10.43
N THR A 1062 -39.37 -11.08 -10.59
CA THR A 1062 -38.74 -10.77 -11.88
C THR A 1062 -38.00 -11.98 -12.45
N ASP A 1063 -37.24 -12.69 -11.62
CA ASP A 1063 -36.50 -13.88 -12.03
C ASP A 1063 -37.43 -15.04 -12.42
N ALA A 1064 -38.49 -15.28 -11.64
CA ALA A 1064 -39.45 -16.34 -11.92
C ALA A 1064 -40.26 -16.06 -13.20
N GLU A 1065 -40.66 -14.81 -13.44
CA GLU A 1065 -41.29 -14.40 -14.70
C GLU A 1065 -40.33 -14.62 -15.87
N ARG A 1066 -39.09 -14.13 -15.76
CA ARG A 1066 -38.05 -14.26 -16.79
C ARG A 1066 -37.75 -15.72 -17.15
N ARG A 1067 -37.72 -16.61 -16.15
CA ARG A 1067 -37.54 -18.05 -16.35
C ARG A 1067 -38.81 -18.77 -16.80
N GLY A 1068 -39.96 -18.08 -16.82
CA GLY A 1068 -41.25 -18.67 -17.18
C GLY A 1068 -41.78 -19.67 -16.16
N VAL A 1069 -41.38 -19.53 -14.89
CA VAL A 1069 -41.71 -20.43 -13.77
C VAL A 1069 -42.49 -19.75 -12.64
N GLU A 1070 -42.98 -18.52 -12.83
CA GLU A 1070 -43.85 -17.86 -11.86
C GLU A 1070 -45.12 -18.68 -11.57
N GLN A 1071 -45.65 -19.35 -12.60
CA GLN A 1071 -46.79 -20.26 -12.49
C GLN A 1071 -46.43 -21.59 -13.12
N THR A 1072 -46.32 -22.63 -12.29
CA THR A 1072 -46.00 -24.00 -12.73
C THR A 1072 -47.14 -24.96 -12.39
N PRO A 1073 -47.35 -26.03 -13.18
CA PRO A 1073 -48.31 -27.07 -12.86
C PRO A 1073 -47.85 -27.92 -11.65
N PHE A 1074 -46.55 -28.00 -11.40
CA PHE A 1074 -45.92 -28.66 -10.25
C PHE A 1074 -45.63 -27.67 -9.11
N SER A 1075 -45.38 -28.19 -7.91
CA SER A 1075 -45.01 -27.38 -6.74
C SER A 1075 -43.56 -26.92 -6.81
N TYR A 1076 -43.34 -25.61 -6.99
CA TYR A 1076 -42.02 -24.98 -6.95
C TYR A 1076 -41.85 -24.21 -5.64
N ALA A 1077 -41.61 -24.94 -4.54
CA ALA A 1077 -41.61 -24.40 -3.18
C ALA A 1077 -40.67 -23.19 -3.00
N TYR A 1078 -39.47 -23.20 -3.60
CA TYR A 1078 -38.58 -22.04 -3.56
C TYR A 1078 -39.22 -20.77 -4.12
N VAL A 1079 -39.78 -20.83 -5.33
CA VAL A 1079 -40.38 -19.65 -5.97
C VAL A 1079 -41.57 -19.15 -5.15
N HIS A 1080 -42.44 -20.04 -4.70
CA HIS A 1080 -43.63 -19.66 -3.93
C HIS A 1080 -43.30 -19.10 -2.54
N ASP A 1081 -42.45 -19.78 -1.76
CA ASP A 1081 -42.15 -19.38 -0.39
C ASP A 1081 -41.25 -18.14 -0.36
N ALA A 1082 -40.24 -18.07 -1.23
CA ALA A 1082 -39.37 -16.90 -1.33
C ALA A 1082 -40.15 -15.66 -1.81
N ARG A 1083 -41.18 -15.84 -2.65
CA ARG A 1083 -42.09 -14.77 -3.06
C ARG A 1083 -42.91 -14.21 -1.89
N LEU A 1084 -43.44 -15.07 -1.01
CA LEU A 1084 -44.18 -14.61 0.18
C LEU A 1084 -43.31 -13.72 1.08
N TRP A 1085 -42.05 -14.12 1.28
CA TRP A 1085 -41.08 -13.31 2.03
C TRP A 1085 -40.72 -12.02 1.31
N TYR A 1086 -40.50 -12.08 -0.01
CA TYR A 1086 -40.23 -10.89 -0.81
C TYR A 1086 -41.38 -9.87 -0.70
N ASP A 1087 -42.62 -10.32 -0.87
CA ASP A 1087 -43.81 -9.45 -0.78
C ASP A 1087 -43.99 -8.88 0.64
N ALA A 1088 -43.64 -9.64 1.68
CA ALA A 1088 -43.69 -9.16 3.06
C ALA A 1088 -42.62 -8.09 3.34
N ILE A 1089 -41.38 -8.31 2.89
CA ILE A 1089 -40.27 -7.35 3.01
C ILE A 1089 -40.59 -6.09 2.21
N SER A 1090 -41.10 -6.25 0.99
CA SER A 1090 -41.53 -5.15 0.11
C SER A 1090 -42.56 -4.25 0.81
N ARG A 1091 -43.62 -4.82 1.40
CA ARG A 1091 -44.62 -4.06 2.18
C ARG A 1091 -44.02 -3.37 3.40
N PHE A 1092 -43.05 -4.00 4.06
CA PHE A 1092 -42.36 -3.41 5.21
C PHE A 1092 -41.49 -2.22 4.77
N VAL A 1093 -40.73 -2.37 3.68
CA VAL A 1093 -39.91 -1.30 3.09
C VAL A 1093 -40.79 -0.15 2.60
N ASP A 1094 -41.95 -0.44 1.99
CA ASP A 1094 -42.94 0.57 1.61
C ASP A 1094 -43.37 1.42 2.81
N GLN A 1095 -43.76 0.78 3.91
CA GLN A 1095 -44.14 1.50 5.14
C GLN A 1095 -42.97 2.28 5.73
N PHE A 1096 -41.76 1.70 5.71
CA PHE A 1096 -40.56 2.38 6.15
C PHE A 1096 -40.29 3.65 5.33
N ILE A 1097 -40.31 3.57 3.99
CA ILE A 1097 -40.09 4.73 3.12
C ILE A 1097 -41.19 5.76 3.31
N ALA A 1098 -42.46 5.36 3.42
CA ALA A 1098 -43.57 6.28 3.66
C ALA A 1098 -43.42 7.07 4.98
N ILE A 1099 -42.83 6.46 6.02
CA ILE A 1099 -42.56 7.12 7.30
C ILE A 1099 -41.32 8.01 7.22
N GLN A 1100 -40.23 7.53 6.62
CA GLN A 1100 -38.95 8.24 6.61
C GLN A 1100 -38.90 9.35 5.55
N TYR A 1101 -39.63 9.20 4.44
CA TYR A 1101 -39.64 10.10 3.30
C TYR A 1101 -41.07 10.52 2.91
N PRO A 1102 -41.81 11.25 3.77
CA PRO A 1102 -43.21 11.60 3.55
C PRO A 1102 -43.46 12.51 2.32
N ASN A 1103 -42.41 13.18 1.82
CA ASN A 1103 -42.45 14.01 0.61
C ASN A 1103 -41.88 13.27 -0.64
N GLY A 1104 -41.75 11.94 -0.56
CA GLY A 1104 -41.40 11.07 -1.69
C GLY A 1104 -40.06 11.42 -2.34
N ASP A 1105 -40.03 11.36 -3.68
CA ASP A 1105 -38.84 11.48 -4.52
C ASP A 1105 -37.99 12.72 -4.22
N GLN A 1106 -38.63 13.86 -3.95
CA GLN A 1106 -37.90 15.11 -3.67
C GLN A 1106 -37.03 14.99 -2.42
N MET A 1107 -37.51 14.30 -1.38
CA MET A 1107 -36.77 14.14 -0.14
C MET A 1107 -35.65 13.11 -0.29
N ILE A 1108 -35.89 12.03 -1.03
CA ILE A 1108 -34.87 11.00 -1.34
C ILE A 1108 -33.74 11.60 -2.18
N ALA A 1109 -34.07 12.36 -3.23
CA ALA A 1109 -33.09 13.01 -4.09
C ALA A 1109 -32.27 14.08 -3.34
N ALA A 1110 -32.87 14.73 -2.34
CA ALA A 1110 -32.20 15.71 -1.49
C ALA A 1110 -31.43 15.10 -0.30
N ASP A 1111 -31.59 13.81 -0.04
CA ASP A 1111 -30.93 13.11 1.06
C ASP A 1111 -29.47 12.82 0.73
N ILE A 1112 -28.61 13.77 1.08
CA ILE A 1112 -27.20 13.74 0.71
C ILE A 1112 -26.47 12.51 1.26
N GLN A 1113 -26.81 12.05 2.46
CA GLN A 1113 -26.10 10.91 3.05
C GLN A 1113 -26.50 9.60 2.36
N LEU A 1114 -27.78 9.47 2.02
CA LEU A 1114 -28.29 8.38 1.20
C LEU A 1114 -27.66 8.40 -0.20
N GLN A 1115 -27.58 9.56 -0.85
CA GLN A 1115 -26.99 9.69 -2.17
C GLN A 1115 -25.50 9.32 -2.17
N ARG A 1116 -24.72 9.68 -1.14
CA ARG A 1116 -23.31 9.26 -1.03
C ARG A 1116 -23.14 7.74 -0.93
N PHE A 1117 -23.98 7.10 -0.13
CA PHE A 1117 -23.97 5.65 0.02
C PHE A 1117 -24.21 4.99 -1.35
N PHE A 1118 -25.23 5.43 -2.09
CA PHE A 1118 -25.52 4.87 -3.41
C PHE A 1118 -24.52 5.28 -4.49
N ASP A 1119 -24.01 6.50 -4.52
CA ASP A 1119 -22.99 6.94 -5.48
C ASP A 1119 -21.73 6.06 -5.43
N LYS A 1120 -21.38 5.58 -4.22
CA LYS A 1120 -20.26 4.65 -4.03
C LYS A 1120 -20.60 3.26 -4.54
N LEU A 1121 -21.80 2.78 -4.23
CA LEU A 1121 -22.25 1.45 -4.60
C LEU A 1121 -22.50 1.31 -6.12
N ILE A 1122 -23.13 2.31 -6.74
CA ILE A 1122 -23.39 2.37 -8.18
C ILE A 1122 -22.09 2.26 -8.95
N LYS A 1123 -21.07 3.05 -8.58
CA LYS A 1123 -19.75 2.97 -9.22
C LYS A 1123 -19.15 1.57 -9.12
N ALA A 1124 -19.30 0.88 -7.99
CA ALA A 1124 -18.77 -0.46 -7.83
C ALA A 1124 -19.47 -1.51 -8.71
N PHE A 1125 -20.81 -1.52 -8.73
CA PHE A 1125 -21.57 -2.47 -9.55
C PHE A 1125 -21.39 -2.22 -11.05
N ASN A 1126 -21.40 -0.95 -11.45
CA ASN A 1126 -21.49 -0.54 -12.86
C ASN A 1126 -20.12 -0.34 -13.52
N TYR A 1127 -19.03 -0.56 -12.80
CA TYR A 1127 -17.68 -0.42 -13.36
C TYR A 1127 -17.33 -1.54 -14.37
N VAL A 1128 -16.71 -1.16 -15.49
CA VAL A 1128 -16.09 -2.08 -16.47
C VAL A 1128 -14.64 -1.70 -16.69
N ASP A 1129 -14.41 -0.48 -17.21
CA ASP A 1129 -13.09 0.14 -17.37
C ASP A 1129 -13.26 1.67 -17.51
N ASP A 1130 -12.16 2.40 -17.71
CA ASP A 1130 -12.14 3.88 -17.83
C ASP A 1130 -13.00 4.45 -18.98
N THR A 1131 -13.41 3.62 -19.94
CA THR A 1131 -14.13 4.02 -21.15
C THR A 1131 -15.53 3.44 -21.26
N ARG A 1132 -15.87 2.44 -20.42
CA ARG A 1132 -17.13 1.69 -20.48
C ARG A 1132 -17.77 1.54 -19.11
N VAL A 1133 -19.08 1.65 -19.06
CA VAL A 1133 -19.91 1.46 -17.86
C VAL A 1133 -20.94 0.38 -18.18
N ALA A 1134 -21.17 -0.54 -17.25
CA ALA A 1134 -22.22 -1.55 -17.31
C ALA A 1134 -23.45 -1.08 -16.53
N HIS A 1135 -24.64 -1.62 -16.81
CA HIS A 1135 -25.88 -1.27 -16.10
C HIS A 1135 -26.32 -2.43 -15.19
N ARG A 1136 -25.42 -2.86 -14.29
CA ARG A 1136 -25.66 -3.99 -13.37
C ARG A 1136 -26.49 -3.60 -12.14
N PHE A 1137 -26.53 -2.31 -11.82
CA PHE A 1137 -27.26 -1.70 -10.72
C PHE A 1137 -27.89 -0.40 -11.24
N PRO A 1138 -28.96 0.14 -10.62
CA PRO A 1138 -29.54 1.41 -11.04
C PRO A 1138 -28.51 2.52 -11.19
N ASP A 1139 -28.65 3.36 -12.22
CA ASP A 1139 -27.71 4.46 -12.48
C ASP A 1139 -27.83 5.59 -11.44
N GLU A 1140 -28.97 5.67 -10.74
CA GLU A 1140 -29.20 6.55 -9.59
C GLU A 1140 -30.31 5.97 -8.67
N VAL A 1141 -30.33 6.36 -7.40
CA VAL A 1141 -31.35 5.97 -6.42
C VAL A 1141 -31.97 7.22 -5.80
N LYS A 1142 -32.88 7.85 -6.55
CA LYS A 1142 -33.47 9.16 -6.21
C LYS A 1142 -34.99 9.16 -6.05
N THR A 1143 -35.66 8.10 -6.48
CA THR A 1143 -37.12 7.99 -6.41
C THR A 1143 -37.54 6.95 -5.37
N VAL A 1144 -38.78 7.06 -4.89
CA VAL A 1144 -39.41 6.08 -4.01
C VAL A 1144 -39.36 4.69 -4.64
N GLU A 1145 -39.68 4.59 -5.93
CA GLU A 1145 -39.70 3.34 -6.69
C GLU A 1145 -38.33 2.63 -6.68
N VAL A 1146 -37.25 3.37 -6.98
CA VAL A 1146 -35.91 2.78 -7.04
C VAL A 1146 -35.38 2.48 -5.65
N LEU A 1147 -35.59 3.37 -4.67
CA LEU A 1147 -35.16 3.14 -3.29
C LEU A 1147 -35.87 1.93 -2.68
N HIS A 1148 -37.19 1.80 -2.93
CA HIS A 1148 -37.99 0.65 -2.52
C HIS A 1148 -37.41 -0.65 -3.07
N SER A 1149 -37.18 -0.69 -4.39
CA SER A 1149 -36.67 -1.89 -5.06
C SER A 1149 -35.30 -2.29 -4.52
N VAL A 1150 -34.41 -1.33 -4.31
CA VAL A 1150 -33.04 -1.57 -3.82
C VAL A 1150 -33.02 -2.03 -2.36
N LEU A 1151 -33.76 -1.36 -1.46
CA LEU A 1151 -33.80 -1.74 -0.04
C LEU A 1151 -34.48 -3.10 0.16
N THR A 1152 -35.56 -3.36 -0.58
CA THR A 1152 -36.23 -4.67 -0.59
C THR A 1152 -35.25 -5.76 -1.01
N MET A 1153 -34.48 -5.53 -2.08
CA MET A 1153 -33.48 -6.47 -2.56
C MET A 1153 -32.32 -6.69 -1.60
N PHE A 1154 -31.77 -5.66 -0.95
CA PHE A 1154 -30.72 -5.88 0.05
C PHE A 1154 -31.20 -6.73 1.23
N ILE A 1155 -32.37 -6.41 1.78
CA ILE A 1155 -32.90 -7.17 2.92
C ILE A 1155 -33.19 -8.61 2.48
N TRP A 1156 -33.88 -8.80 1.37
CA TRP A 1156 -34.26 -10.13 0.88
C TRP A 1156 -33.04 -10.98 0.48
N GLN A 1157 -32.09 -10.42 -0.29
CA GLN A 1157 -30.90 -11.13 -0.77
C GLN A 1157 -29.98 -11.57 0.39
N PHE A 1158 -29.80 -10.71 1.40
CA PHE A 1158 -28.86 -10.98 2.50
C PHE A 1158 -29.50 -11.70 3.68
N SER A 1159 -30.80 -11.99 3.62
CA SER A 1159 -31.49 -12.83 4.60
C SER A 1159 -32.07 -14.08 3.93
N VAL A 1160 -33.21 -13.94 3.25
CA VAL A 1160 -33.99 -15.04 2.67
C VAL A 1160 -33.16 -15.81 1.65
N GLN A 1161 -32.56 -15.14 0.68
CA GLN A 1161 -31.81 -15.83 -0.37
C GLN A 1161 -30.60 -16.57 0.19
N HIS A 1162 -29.82 -15.93 1.06
CA HIS A 1162 -28.73 -16.57 1.78
C HIS A 1162 -29.21 -17.81 2.55
N THR A 1163 -30.29 -17.72 3.32
CA THR A 1163 -30.86 -18.87 4.05
C THR A 1163 -31.23 -20.01 3.11
N VAL A 1164 -31.89 -19.72 1.99
CA VAL A 1164 -32.31 -20.75 1.02
C VAL A 1164 -31.10 -21.52 0.47
N VAL A 1165 -30.03 -20.82 0.12
CA VAL A 1165 -28.83 -21.44 -0.50
C VAL A 1165 -27.79 -21.90 0.53
N ASN A 1166 -27.99 -21.67 1.82
CA ASN A 1166 -27.03 -22.06 2.85
C ASN A 1166 -27.54 -23.18 3.77
N ASP A 1167 -28.72 -23.02 4.36
CA ASP A 1167 -29.14 -23.86 5.49
C ASP A 1167 -29.46 -25.32 5.09
N GLY A 1168 -29.81 -25.53 3.82
CA GLY A 1168 -30.04 -26.85 3.24
C GLY A 1168 -28.77 -27.60 2.84
N ALA A 1169 -27.63 -26.90 2.71
CA ALA A 1169 -26.40 -27.45 2.13
C ALA A 1169 -25.85 -28.64 2.93
N TYR A 1170 -25.88 -28.56 4.26
CA TYR A 1170 -25.39 -29.66 5.12
C TYR A 1170 -26.11 -30.98 4.89
N ASN A 1171 -27.45 -30.98 4.91
CA ASN A 1171 -28.22 -32.22 4.81
C ASN A 1171 -28.06 -32.89 3.44
N GLN A 1172 -27.74 -32.11 2.42
CA GLN A 1172 -27.58 -32.59 1.05
C GLN A 1172 -26.15 -33.07 0.79
N ALA A 1173 -25.15 -32.30 1.24
CA ALA A 1173 -23.72 -32.62 1.13
C ALA A 1173 -23.24 -33.71 2.10
N ALA A 1174 -24.03 -34.02 3.14
CA ALA A 1174 -23.73 -35.09 4.10
C ALA A 1174 -23.67 -36.49 3.47
N PHE A 1175 -24.39 -36.70 2.36
CA PHE A 1175 -24.30 -37.91 1.56
C PHE A 1175 -23.69 -37.57 0.20
N VAL A 1176 -22.38 -37.79 0.07
CA VAL A 1176 -21.61 -37.41 -1.13
C VAL A 1176 -22.16 -37.94 -2.45
N PRO A 1177 -22.69 -39.18 -2.57
CA PRO A 1177 -23.31 -39.63 -3.81
C PRO A 1177 -24.54 -38.81 -4.21
N ASN A 1178 -25.14 -38.05 -3.29
CA ASN A 1178 -26.25 -37.14 -3.57
C ASN A 1178 -25.79 -35.72 -3.94
N ALA A 1179 -24.71 -35.20 -3.34
CA ALA A 1179 -24.20 -33.86 -3.65
C ALA A 1179 -22.68 -33.80 -3.40
N SER A 1180 -21.90 -34.37 -4.30
CA SER A 1180 -20.44 -34.29 -4.25
C SER A 1180 -19.97 -32.95 -4.79
N THR A 1181 -18.97 -32.32 -4.18
CA THR A 1181 -18.29 -31.14 -4.74
C THR A 1181 -17.19 -31.53 -5.75
N LEU A 1182 -16.77 -32.79 -5.78
CA LEU A 1182 -15.71 -33.33 -6.64
C LEU A 1182 -16.10 -34.65 -7.30
N MET A 1183 -15.77 -34.79 -8.58
CA MET A 1183 -15.94 -36.02 -9.36
C MET A 1183 -14.71 -36.23 -10.26
N TYR A 1184 -14.40 -37.48 -10.55
CA TYR A 1184 -13.37 -37.86 -11.53
C TYR A 1184 -13.97 -38.13 -12.91
N SER A 1185 -13.08 -38.27 -13.90
CA SER A 1185 -13.45 -38.48 -15.30
C SER A 1185 -14.35 -39.71 -15.51
N LEU A 1186 -15.20 -39.66 -16.53
CA LEU A 1186 -16.02 -40.79 -16.95
C LEU A 1186 -15.15 -42.00 -17.34
N PRO A 1187 -15.65 -43.25 -17.24
CA PRO A 1187 -14.87 -44.44 -17.55
C PRO A 1187 -14.29 -44.43 -18.97
N ALA A 1188 -12.97 -44.35 -19.08
CA ALA A 1188 -12.28 -44.23 -20.36
C ALA A 1188 -12.29 -45.56 -21.14
N GLY A 1189 -12.49 -45.47 -22.47
CA GLY A 1189 -12.36 -46.62 -23.38
C GLY A 1189 -13.47 -47.67 -23.29
N LYS A 1190 -14.57 -47.39 -22.58
CA LYS A 1190 -15.76 -48.25 -22.49
C LYS A 1190 -17.03 -47.44 -22.78
N PRO A 1191 -17.97 -47.91 -23.63
CA PRO A 1191 -19.26 -47.27 -23.81
C PRO A 1191 -20.10 -47.35 -22.53
N SER A 1192 -21.02 -46.39 -22.34
CA SER A 1192 -21.92 -46.28 -21.17
C SER A 1192 -22.69 -47.58 -20.88
N SER A 1193 -23.05 -48.33 -21.91
CA SER A 1193 -23.72 -49.64 -21.83
C SER A 1193 -22.91 -50.74 -21.15
N GLN A 1194 -21.61 -50.54 -20.91
CA GLN A 1194 -20.69 -51.50 -20.29
C GLN A 1194 -20.13 -51.07 -18.93
N TRP A 1195 -20.56 -49.91 -18.40
CA TRP A 1195 -20.09 -49.43 -17.10
C TRP A 1195 -20.59 -50.33 -15.96
N THR A 1196 -19.69 -50.68 -15.05
CA THR A 1196 -19.98 -51.53 -13.88
C THR A 1196 -20.18 -50.68 -12.61
N PRO A 1197 -20.74 -51.25 -11.52
CA PRO A 1197 -20.79 -50.58 -10.22
C PRO A 1197 -19.43 -50.05 -9.73
N ALA A 1198 -18.34 -50.76 -10.01
CA ALA A 1198 -16.99 -50.33 -9.68
C ALA A 1198 -16.51 -49.14 -10.52
N ASP A 1199 -16.92 -49.06 -11.80
CA ASP A 1199 -16.63 -47.91 -12.65
C ASP A 1199 -17.36 -46.65 -12.12
N VAL A 1200 -18.60 -46.78 -11.62
CA VAL A 1200 -19.35 -45.68 -10.97
C VAL A 1200 -18.65 -45.20 -9.70
N LEU A 1201 -18.22 -46.11 -8.84
CA LEU A 1201 -17.49 -45.78 -7.62
C LEU A 1201 -16.14 -45.08 -7.91
N ALA A 1202 -15.44 -45.49 -8.97
CA ALA A 1202 -14.18 -44.89 -9.37
C ALA A 1202 -14.29 -43.42 -9.83
N CYS A 1203 -15.50 -42.98 -10.20
CA CYS A 1203 -15.77 -41.58 -10.53
C CYS A 1203 -16.02 -40.70 -9.29
N LEU A 1204 -16.11 -41.27 -8.08
CA LEU A 1204 -16.34 -40.56 -6.82
C LEU A 1204 -15.05 -40.41 -6.00
N PRO A 1205 -14.95 -39.40 -5.12
CA PRO A 1205 -13.82 -39.22 -4.23
C PRO A 1205 -13.74 -40.36 -3.20
N SER A 1206 -12.52 -40.79 -2.92
CA SER A 1206 -12.23 -41.82 -1.93
C SER A 1206 -12.65 -41.40 -0.53
N GLN A 1207 -13.25 -42.33 0.21
CA GLN A 1207 -13.65 -42.12 1.60
C GLN A 1207 -12.57 -42.48 2.62
N THR A 1208 -11.62 -43.32 2.22
CA THR A 1208 -10.56 -43.83 3.11
C THR A 1208 -9.24 -43.10 2.92
N ASP A 1209 -9.05 -42.46 1.76
CA ASP A 1209 -7.86 -41.66 1.54
C ASP A 1209 -7.96 -40.38 2.37
N THR A 1210 -7.03 -40.27 3.31
CA THR A 1210 -6.94 -39.15 4.22
C THR A 1210 -5.88 -38.18 3.74
N TYR A 1211 -6.18 -36.89 3.85
CA TYR A 1211 -5.22 -35.82 3.64
C TYR A 1211 -4.45 -35.63 4.95
N LYS A 1212 -3.26 -36.23 5.04
CA LYS A 1212 -2.38 -36.19 6.24
C LYS A 1212 -2.07 -34.76 6.67
N GLU A 1213 -2.04 -33.88 5.68
CA GLU A 1213 -1.67 -32.48 5.75
C GLU A 1213 -2.78 -31.60 6.37
N ILE A 1214 -3.97 -32.14 6.62
CA ILE A 1214 -5.05 -31.51 7.38
C ILE A 1214 -5.57 -32.52 8.41
N GLY A 1215 -4.71 -32.97 9.32
CA GLY A 1215 -5.15 -33.77 10.47
C GLY A 1215 -5.71 -35.16 10.14
N ASN A 1216 -5.33 -35.75 9.01
CA ASN A 1216 -5.82 -37.05 8.52
C ASN A 1216 -7.34 -37.10 8.29
N MET A 1217 -7.96 -35.97 7.92
CA MET A 1217 -9.36 -35.97 7.49
C MET A 1217 -9.49 -36.58 6.09
N ASN A 1218 -10.59 -37.28 5.84
CA ASN A 1218 -10.95 -37.74 4.49
C ASN A 1218 -11.82 -36.70 3.77
N PHE A 1219 -12.14 -36.94 2.48
CA PHE A 1219 -12.97 -36.04 1.69
C PHE A 1219 -14.31 -35.69 2.35
N MET A 1220 -15.00 -36.68 2.92
CA MET A 1220 -16.28 -36.48 3.61
C MET A 1220 -16.16 -35.52 4.78
N ASP A 1221 -15.10 -35.66 5.59
CA ASP A 1221 -14.87 -34.82 6.76
C ASP A 1221 -14.68 -33.35 6.35
N ILE A 1222 -14.00 -33.12 5.23
CA ILE A 1222 -13.72 -31.77 4.72
C ILE A 1222 -14.98 -31.16 4.10
N GLN A 1223 -15.68 -31.90 3.24
CA GLN A 1223 -16.90 -31.44 2.59
C GLN A 1223 -17.97 -31.11 3.64
N ILE A 1224 -18.23 -32.04 4.57
CA ILE A 1224 -19.25 -31.86 5.60
C ILE A 1224 -18.90 -30.67 6.50
N ASN A 1225 -17.63 -30.54 6.90
CA ASN A 1225 -17.23 -29.41 7.72
C ASN A 1225 -17.37 -28.09 6.96
N ALA A 1226 -16.93 -28.03 5.70
CA ALA A 1226 -17.11 -26.86 4.84
C ALA A 1226 -18.60 -26.47 4.71
N SER A 1227 -19.51 -27.44 4.58
CA SER A 1227 -20.96 -27.19 4.52
C SER A 1227 -21.61 -26.80 5.85
N VAL A 1228 -20.99 -27.06 7.01
CA VAL A 1228 -21.51 -26.67 8.34
C VAL A 1228 -20.95 -25.32 8.80
N THR A 1229 -19.67 -25.07 8.55
CA THR A 1229 -18.91 -23.95 9.13
C THR A 1229 -18.54 -22.88 8.11
N GLY A 1230 -18.67 -23.17 6.81
CA GLY A 1230 -18.22 -22.30 5.72
C GLY A 1230 -16.70 -22.20 5.58
N GLN A 1231 -15.90 -22.79 6.48
CA GLN A 1231 -14.45 -22.53 6.59
C GLN A 1231 -13.57 -23.79 6.54
N GLY A 1232 -14.17 -24.98 6.43
CA GLY A 1232 -13.41 -26.23 6.52
C GLY A 1232 -12.90 -26.49 7.94
N PRO A 1233 -11.87 -27.32 8.14
CA PRO A 1233 -11.79 -28.14 9.34
C PRO A 1233 -11.16 -27.49 10.59
N TYR A 1234 -11.17 -26.16 10.70
CA TYR A 1234 -10.64 -25.45 11.85
C TYR A 1234 -11.77 -25.00 12.78
N PRO A 1235 -11.93 -25.62 13.97
CA PRO A 1235 -13.05 -25.33 14.86
C PRO A 1235 -12.93 -24.00 15.61
N GLN A 1236 -11.83 -23.25 15.43
CA GLN A 1236 -11.53 -22.04 16.22
C GLN A 1236 -11.98 -20.73 15.56
N THR A 1237 -12.52 -20.77 14.34
CA THR A 1237 -12.72 -19.57 13.49
C THR A 1237 -14.18 -19.21 13.19
N VAL A 1238 -15.17 -19.84 13.85
CA VAL A 1238 -16.59 -19.55 13.58
C VAL A 1238 -17.03 -18.20 14.16
N LEU A 1239 -17.37 -17.27 13.26
CA LEU A 1239 -18.36 -16.23 13.49
C LEU A 1239 -19.40 -16.35 12.37
N GLY A 1240 -20.56 -16.94 12.64
CA GLY A 1240 -21.67 -16.91 11.68
C GLY A 1240 -22.68 -18.05 11.78
N ARG A 1241 -23.71 -17.88 12.61
CA ARG A 1241 -25.09 -17.93 12.11
C ARG A 1241 -25.71 -16.59 12.48
N GLY A 1242 -26.23 -15.88 11.48
CA GLY A 1242 -27.04 -14.68 11.67
C GLY A 1242 -28.34 -15.03 12.36
#